data_AF-A0A3G6N4I5-F1
#
_entry.id   AF-A0A3G6N4I5-F1
#
_cell.length_a   1.000
_cell.length_b   1.000
_cell.length_c   1.000
_cell.angle_alpha   90.00
_cell.angle_beta   90.00
_cell.angle_gamma   90.00
#
_symmetry.space_group_name_H-M   'P 1'
#
loop_
_entity.id
_entity.type
_entity.pdbx_description
1 polymer ?
#
loop_
_entity_poly.entity_id
_entity_poly.type
_entity_poly.pdbx_seq_one_letter_code
_entity_poly.pdbx_strand_id
1 'polypeptide(L)'
;MASTTEIDIKKQVFVKNAHLNNLKHIDVLIPKNKLIVITGVSGSGKSSLAFDTIYAEGQRRYVESLSSYARQFLGKLEKPKVDDIKGLAPSIAIQQKVISSNPRSTVGTSTEIYDYMKLLFARIGKTFSPVSGEEVKKDSVTDVIEYIKSSENNVPFLLTAPLNFDVESFTDTLNVLKLAGFTRLEVNGNLAGIEDLESFGFTPEKGMEINLVIDRFSYEEDESFLQRLADSIQMAFYEGHGYCALKNTETGTVKNFSNKFELDGIEFLEPNVHFFSFNNPFGACPTCEGYGKVIGIDEDLVIPNKALSVFEDAVASWKGETMSEWKKDFIKKAKDFPIHKPYHQLTKEQKNYLWKGDGKSTFPSLNNFFKMLEENLYKIQYRVMLSRYRGKTLCPTCEGLRLREETSWVKIDGNNIQSTIELPLDELLPLMQALKLSEHDKEIAKRLLYEITTRLEFLLKVGLGYLTINRTSNTLSGGESQRINLATSLGSSLVGSIYILDEPSIGLHSRDTENLIEVLKNLRDIGNTVIVVEHDEDVMKAADYIIDIGPEAGYLGGELVFAGDYAALKDADTLTSKYLTGRLEIKVPEKRRKAKEFIHIKGARSNNLKNIDVDIPLESLVVISGVSGSGKSTLMKEILTNDIQIQLGMGGKKGDYDSVEFPKKLIKHIELIDQNPIGKSSRSNPVTYLKAYDDIRDLFSKQKSAKMMGYKPKHFSFNVDGGRCDDCKGEGIISVSMQFMADIELECETCKGTRFKNEVLEVKFDEKNISDILHMTVDEALDFFRENKEDKIVTKLTPLQDVGLGYLQLGQSSSTLSGGEAQRVKLASFLVKGVTTDKTLFVFDEPSTGLHFHDIQKLLKSLQALIDLGHSVIVIEHQPDIMKCADHIIDIGPEAGKYGGEVVFAGTPEALAKNQKSHTAKYIAEKL
;
A
#
# COMPACT_ATOMS: atom_id res chain seq x y z
N MET A 1 -35.45 -15.78 -25.40
CA MET A 1 -35.32 -14.72 -26.43
C MET A 1 -36.46 -13.73 -26.24
N ALA A 2 -36.21 -12.63 -25.52
CA ALA A 2 -37.17 -11.54 -25.44
C ALA A 2 -37.11 -10.76 -26.76
N SER A 3 -38.26 -10.58 -27.41
CA SER A 3 -38.46 -9.55 -28.43
C SER A 3 -37.90 -8.21 -27.93
N THR A 4 -37.38 -7.37 -28.82
CA THR A 4 -36.97 -5.98 -28.59
C THR A 4 -38.10 -5.13 -27.95
N THR A 5 -38.38 -5.37 -26.67
CA THR A 5 -39.06 -4.45 -25.77
C THR A 5 -38.15 -3.23 -25.60
N GLU A 6 -38.76 -2.04 -25.61
CA GLU A 6 -38.11 -0.73 -25.57
C GLU A 6 -36.98 -0.67 -24.53
N ILE A 7 -35.72 -0.76 -24.98
CA ILE A 7 -34.54 -0.60 -24.13
C ILE A 7 -34.47 0.86 -23.71
N ASP A 8 -34.83 1.16 -22.47
CA ASP A 8 -34.67 2.49 -21.89
C ASP A 8 -33.20 2.72 -21.50
N ILE A 9 -32.44 3.32 -22.41
CA ILE A 9 -31.01 3.65 -22.22
C ILE A 9 -30.75 4.60 -21.03
N LYS A 10 -31.78 5.27 -20.49
CA LYS A 10 -31.64 6.09 -19.28
C LYS A 10 -31.65 5.22 -18.02
N LYS A 11 -32.29 4.05 -18.05
CA LYS A 11 -32.42 3.15 -16.90
C LYS A 11 -31.56 1.90 -17.01
N GLN A 12 -31.09 1.55 -18.19
CA GLN A 12 -30.38 0.29 -18.43
C GLN A 12 -29.16 0.49 -19.31
N VAL A 13 -28.15 -0.36 -19.11
CA VAL A 13 -27.04 -0.59 -20.04
C VAL A 13 -27.35 -1.88 -20.81
N PHE A 14 -27.28 -1.83 -22.13
CA PHE A 14 -27.48 -2.99 -22.98
C PHE A 14 -26.19 -3.33 -23.69
N VAL A 15 -25.65 -4.52 -23.42
CA VAL A 15 -24.48 -5.08 -24.11
C VAL A 15 -25.02 -6.09 -25.11
N LYS A 16 -24.75 -5.86 -26.41
CA LYS A 16 -25.23 -6.70 -27.49
C LYS A 16 -24.10 -7.52 -28.09
N ASN A 17 -24.30 -8.83 -28.17
CA ASN A 17 -23.43 -9.78 -28.84
C ASN A 17 -21.96 -9.68 -28.40
N ALA A 18 -21.71 -9.71 -27.09
CA ALA A 18 -20.35 -9.77 -26.58
C ALA A 18 -19.74 -11.16 -26.83
N HIS A 19 -18.57 -11.19 -27.46
CA HIS A 19 -17.89 -12.42 -27.91
C HIS A 19 -16.36 -12.31 -27.76
N LEU A 20 -15.91 -11.56 -26.76
CA LEU A 20 -14.51 -11.45 -26.40
C LEU A 20 -14.07 -12.68 -25.58
N ASN A 21 -12.85 -13.17 -25.82
CA ASN A 21 -12.30 -14.39 -25.24
C ASN A 21 -13.22 -15.61 -25.47
N ASN A 22 -13.77 -16.19 -24.40
CA ASN A 22 -14.66 -17.34 -24.46
C ASN A 22 -16.15 -16.99 -24.44
N LEU A 23 -16.53 -15.71 -24.42
CA LEU A 23 -17.94 -15.30 -24.44
C LEU A 23 -18.63 -15.77 -25.72
N LYS A 24 -19.80 -16.41 -25.59
CA LYS A 24 -20.55 -17.01 -26.71
C LYS A 24 -21.66 -16.10 -27.19
N HIS A 25 -21.30 -14.94 -27.75
CA HIS A 25 -22.25 -14.04 -28.40
C HIS A 25 -23.40 -13.60 -27.48
N ILE A 26 -23.07 -13.18 -26.25
CA ILE A 26 -24.07 -12.92 -25.21
C ILE A 26 -24.70 -11.54 -25.35
N ASP A 27 -26.02 -11.48 -25.13
CA ASP A 27 -26.79 -10.26 -24.95
C ASP A 27 -27.15 -10.10 -23.46
N VAL A 28 -26.81 -8.97 -22.85
CA VAL A 28 -27.12 -8.73 -21.43
C VAL A 28 -27.67 -7.33 -21.18
N LEU A 29 -28.75 -7.27 -20.39
CA LEU A 29 -29.35 -6.05 -19.89
C LEU A 29 -28.95 -5.85 -18.42
N ILE A 30 -28.35 -4.70 -18.13
CA ILE A 30 -27.83 -4.35 -16.81
C ILE A 30 -28.60 -3.13 -16.29
N PRO A 31 -29.31 -3.20 -15.16
CA PRO A 31 -30.00 -2.05 -14.60
C PRO A 31 -29.02 -1.01 -14.07
N LYS A 32 -29.28 0.29 -14.32
CA LYS A 32 -28.49 1.39 -13.76
C LYS A 32 -28.89 1.69 -12.33
N ASN A 33 -27.98 2.31 -11.58
CA ASN A 33 -28.17 2.73 -10.18
C ASN A 33 -28.52 1.56 -9.25
N LYS A 34 -27.98 0.39 -9.57
CA LYS A 34 -28.15 -0.87 -8.84
C LYS A 34 -26.79 -1.45 -8.47
N LEU A 35 -26.79 -2.29 -7.44
CA LEU A 35 -25.68 -3.18 -7.09
C LEU A 35 -25.86 -4.48 -7.87
N ILE A 36 -25.01 -4.69 -8.87
CA ILE A 36 -25.03 -5.86 -9.76
C ILE A 36 -23.87 -6.77 -9.39
N VAL A 37 -24.13 -8.06 -9.19
CA VAL A 37 -23.09 -9.07 -8.99
C VAL A 37 -22.98 -9.96 -10.22
N ILE A 38 -21.78 -10.10 -10.76
CA ILE A 38 -21.46 -11.05 -11.82
C ILE A 38 -20.77 -12.25 -11.16
N THR A 39 -21.37 -13.43 -11.26
CA THR A 39 -20.89 -14.67 -10.63
C THR A 39 -20.78 -15.82 -11.64
N GLY A 40 -20.32 -16.99 -11.18
CA GLY A 40 -20.06 -18.17 -11.98
C GLY A 40 -18.67 -18.79 -11.73
N VAL A 41 -18.37 -19.95 -12.32
CA VAL A 41 -17.11 -20.68 -12.06
C VAL A 41 -15.84 -19.93 -12.52
N SER A 42 -14.67 -20.28 -11.95
CA SER A 42 -13.38 -19.72 -12.37
C SER A 42 -13.17 -19.96 -13.87
N GLY A 43 -12.87 -18.91 -14.64
CA GLY A 43 -12.73 -19.02 -16.10
C GLY A 43 -14.04 -19.07 -16.90
N SER A 44 -15.21 -18.81 -16.30
CA SER A 44 -16.49 -18.82 -17.04
C SER A 44 -16.68 -17.66 -18.02
N GLY A 45 -15.92 -16.56 -17.87
CA GLY A 45 -16.03 -15.36 -18.71
C GLY A 45 -16.49 -14.09 -17.97
N LYS A 46 -16.62 -14.13 -16.63
CA LYS A 46 -17.04 -12.99 -15.79
C LYS A 46 -16.18 -11.75 -16.03
N SER A 47 -14.85 -11.88 -15.90
CA SER A 47 -13.90 -10.77 -16.06
C SER A 47 -13.86 -10.28 -17.50
N SER A 48 -14.07 -11.18 -18.48
CA SER A 48 -14.16 -10.80 -19.89
C SER A 48 -15.39 -9.95 -20.20
N LEU A 49 -16.52 -10.20 -19.53
CA LEU A 49 -17.68 -9.33 -19.61
C LEU A 49 -17.47 -8.02 -18.83
N ALA A 50 -17.04 -8.09 -17.57
CA ALA A 50 -16.95 -6.94 -16.69
C ALA A 50 -15.81 -5.98 -17.09
N PHE A 51 -14.59 -6.49 -17.17
CA PHE A 51 -13.38 -5.68 -17.37
C PHE A 51 -13.02 -5.53 -18.84
N ASP A 52 -12.91 -6.64 -19.56
CA ASP A 52 -12.40 -6.60 -20.93
C ASP A 52 -13.43 -6.06 -21.93
N THR A 53 -14.71 -6.07 -21.57
CA THR A 53 -15.81 -5.55 -22.41
C THR A 53 -16.39 -4.25 -21.85
N ILE A 54 -17.08 -4.28 -20.69
CA ILE A 54 -17.83 -3.12 -20.19
C ILE A 54 -16.89 -1.99 -19.73
N TYR A 55 -15.91 -2.29 -18.88
CA TYR A 55 -14.93 -1.31 -18.41
C TYR A 55 -14.07 -0.78 -19.56
N ALA A 56 -13.50 -1.68 -20.37
CA ALA A 56 -12.63 -1.29 -21.48
C ALA A 56 -13.35 -0.33 -22.43
N GLU A 57 -14.60 -0.63 -22.80
CA GLU A 57 -15.37 0.22 -23.70
C GLU A 57 -15.79 1.56 -23.03
N GLY A 58 -16.13 1.54 -21.74
CA GLY A 58 -16.51 2.75 -21.00
C GLY A 58 -15.33 3.70 -20.82
N GLN A 59 -14.16 3.16 -20.49
CA GLN A 59 -12.91 3.90 -20.38
C GLN A 59 -12.48 4.43 -21.74
N ARG A 60 -12.48 3.60 -22.79
CA ARG A 60 -12.11 4.01 -24.15
C ARG A 60 -12.97 5.17 -24.64
N ARG A 61 -14.30 5.06 -24.54
CA ARG A 61 -15.23 6.13 -24.97
C ARG A 61 -14.99 7.44 -24.21
N TYR A 62 -14.71 7.35 -22.91
CA TYR A 62 -14.41 8.53 -22.10
C TYR A 62 -13.08 9.18 -22.50
N VAL A 63 -12.00 8.40 -22.61
CA VAL A 63 -10.66 8.94 -22.92
C VAL A 63 -10.56 9.45 -24.38
N GLU A 64 -11.27 8.83 -25.34
CA GLU A 64 -11.39 9.34 -26.72
C GLU A 64 -12.06 10.73 -26.82
N SER A 65 -12.77 11.14 -25.76
CA SER A 65 -13.39 12.47 -25.67
C SER A 65 -12.45 13.54 -25.09
N LEU A 66 -11.33 13.16 -24.45
CA LEU A 66 -10.44 14.10 -23.73
C LEU A 66 -9.58 14.97 -24.67
N SER A 67 -9.00 14.38 -25.72
CA SER A 67 -8.18 15.14 -26.68
C SER A 67 -8.06 14.45 -28.04
N SER A 68 -7.77 15.23 -29.08
CA SER A 68 -7.45 14.72 -30.41
C SER A 68 -6.20 13.83 -30.41
N TYR A 69 -5.22 14.15 -29.57
CA TYR A 69 -4.02 13.35 -29.35
C TYR A 69 -4.36 11.96 -28.77
N ALA A 70 -5.11 11.91 -27.66
CA ALA A 70 -5.52 10.65 -27.05
C ALA A 70 -6.30 9.77 -28.04
N ARG A 71 -7.17 10.37 -28.85
CA ARG A 71 -7.94 9.66 -29.88
C ARG A 71 -7.07 9.00 -30.95
N GLN A 72 -5.97 9.63 -31.37
CA GLN A 72 -5.04 9.03 -32.35
C GLN A 72 -4.33 7.79 -31.82
N PHE A 73 -4.01 7.77 -30.52
CA PHE A 73 -3.35 6.62 -29.89
C PHE A 73 -4.35 5.50 -29.55
N LEU A 74 -5.50 5.85 -28.97
CA LEU A 74 -6.54 4.87 -28.64
C LEU A 74 -7.17 4.24 -29.88
N GLY A 75 -7.18 4.93 -31.02
CA GLY A 75 -7.62 4.35 -32.30
C GLY A 75 -6.76 3.17 -32.77
N LYS A 76 -5.55 2.99 -32.22
CA LYS A 76 -4.69 1.83 -32.49
C LYS A 76 -4.94 0.65 -31.56
N LEU A 77 -5.69 0.84 -30.47
CA LEU A 77 -6.10 -0.26 -29.61
C LEU A 77 -7.17 -1.08 -30.30
N GLU A 78 -7.08 -2.40 -30.18
CA GLU A 78 -8.18 -3.26 -30.57
C GLU A 78 -9.42 -2.93 -29.74
N LYS A 79 -10.54 -2.73 -30.43
CA LYS A 79 -11.83 -2.55 -29.76
C LYS A 79 -12.27 -3.88 -29.15
N PRO A 80 -12.90 -3.88 -27.96
CA PRO A 80 -13.53 -5.08 -27.42
C PRO A 80 -14.47 -5.71 -28.45
N LYS A 81 -14.47 -7.04 -28.53
CA LYS A 81 -15.26 -7.82 -29.48
C LYS A 81 -16.74 -7.86 -29.04
N VAL A 82 -17.46 -6.79 -29.39
CA VAL A 82 -18.88 -6.59 -29.09
C VAL A 82 -19.54 -5.82 -30.24
N ASP A 83 -20.81 -6.10 -30.54
CA ASP A 83 -21.51 -5.41 -31.64
C ASP A 83 -21.90 -3.98 -31.24
N ASP A 84 -22.51 -3.82 -30.07
CA ASP A 84 -22.94 -2.52 -29.57
C ASP A 84 -23.08 -2.54 -28.04
N ILE A 85 -22.82 -1.39 -27.41
CA ILE A 85 -23.13 -1.15 -26.00
C ILE A 85 -23.87 0.18 -25.87
N LYS A 86 -25.14 0.12 -25.45
CA LYS A 86 -26.01 1.29 -25.27
C LYS A 86 -26.16 1.65 -23.81
N GLY A 87 -26.25 2.96 -23.53
CA GLY A 87 -26.46 3.47 -22.17
C GLY A 87 -25.21 3.45 -21.29
N LEU A 88 -24.02 3.14 -21.82
CA LEU A 88 -22.78 3.09 -21.04
C LEU A 88 -22.38 4.47 -20.52
N ALA A 89 -22.01 4.53 -19.24
CA ALA A 89 -21.47 5.71 -18.57
C ALA A 89 -19.94 5.56 -18.37
N PRO A 90 -19.21 6.63 -18.01
CA PRO A 90 -17.80 6.53 -17.67
C PRO A 90 -17.56 5.46 -16.61
N SER A 91 -16.63 4.55 -16.89
CA SER A 91 -16.37 3.37 -16.06
C SER A 91 -15.06 3.48 -15.30
N ILE A 92 -15.10 3.08 -14.03
CA ILE A 92 -13.95 3.08 -13.12
C ILE A 92 -13.75 1.64 -12.64
N ALA A 93 -12.57 1.08 -12.85
CA ALA A 93 -12.21 -0.26 -12.37
C ALA A 93 -11.44 -0.18 -11.06
N ILE A 94 -11.80 -1.04 -10.11
CA ILE A 94 -11.07 -1.27 -8.85
C ILE A 94 -10.60 -2.73 -8.87
N GLN A 95 -9.34 -2.94 -9.28
CA GLN A 95 -8.71 -4.26 -9.43
C GLN A 95 -7.68 -4.54 -8.34
N GLN A 96 -7.30 -5.82 -8.21
CA GLN A 96 -6.27 -6.31 -7.29
C GLN A 96 -4.83 -6.09 -7.77
N LYS A 97 -4.55 -4.96 -8.43
CA LYS A 97 -3.18 -4.61 -8.82
C LYS A 97 -2.54 -3.81 -7.70
N VAL A 98 -1.45 -4.33 -7.16
CA VAL A 98 -0.64 -3.61 -6.15
C VAL A 98 -0.24 -2.26 -6.75
N ILE A 99 -0.64 -1.18 -6.07
CA ILE A 99 -0.34 0.19 -6.48
C ILE A 99 1.17 0.32 -6.59
N SER A 100 1.63 0.97 -7.66
CA SER A 100 3.03 0.99 -8.06
C SER A 100 3.99 1.40 -6.94
N SER A 101 5.22 0.88 -7.07
CA SER A 101 6.31 0.79 -6.10
C SER A 101 6.96 2.11 -5.69
N ASN A 102 6.26 3.26 -5.74
CA ASN A 102 6.87 4.54 -5.38
C ASN A 102 7.11 4.59 -3.86
N PRO A 103 8.37 4.63 -3.40
CA PRO A 103 8.70 4.65 -1.97
C PRO A 103 8.22 5.93 -1.26
N ARG A 104 7.87 6.99 -1.99
CA ARG A 104 7.30 8.23 -1.42
C ARG A 104 5.79 8.16 -1.21
N SER A 105 5.08 7.21 -1.84
CA SER A 105 3.63 7.10 -1.66
C SER A 105 3.28 6.49 -0.29
N THR A 106 2.27 7.07 0.36
CA THR A 106 1.71 6.58 1.61
C THR A 106 0.20 6.35 1.50
N VAL A 107 -0.38 5.71 2.52
CA VAL A 107 -1.83 5.66 2.71
C VAL A 107 -2.42 7.07 2.64
N GLY A 108 -1.81 8.05 3.31
CA GLY A 108 -2.23 9.45 3.30
C GLY A 108 -2.26 10.11 1.93
N THR A 109 -1.26 9.87 1.08
CA THR A 109 -1.23 10.44 -0.28
C THR A 109 -2.17 9.70 -1.22
N SER A 110 -2.33 8.39 -1.04
CA SER A 110 -3.22 7.56 -1.89
C SER A 110 -4.70 7.83 -1.63
N THR A 111 -5.02 8.34 -0.44
CA THR A 111 -6.38 8.67 0.01
C THR A 111 -6.68 10.17 -0.01
N GLU A 112 -5.69 11.00 -0.40
CA GLU A 112 -5.72 12.48 -0.37
C GLU A 112 -5.94 13.08 1.03
N ILE A 113 -6.06 12.26 2.08
CA ILE A 113 -6.23 12.74 3.47
C ILE A 113 -5.05 13.63 3.86
N TYR A 114 -3.84 13.24 3.45
CA TYR A 114 -2.64 14.04 3.72
C TYR A 114 -2.68 15.40 3.02
N ASP A 115 -3.29 15.51 1.84
CA ASP A 115 -3.44 16.79 1.13
C ASP A 115 -4.37 17.75 1.86
N TYR A 116 -5.49 17.25 2.37
CA TYR A 116 -6.38 18.03 3.23
C TYR A 116 -5.73 18.40 4.58
N MET A 117 -4.95 17.50 5.17
CA MET A 117 -4.20 17.80 6.40
C MET A 117 -3.17 18.92 6.18
N LYS A 118 -2.39 18.89 5.08
CA LYS A 118 -1.47 19.97 4.74
C LYS A 118 -2.19 21.30 4.61
N LEU A 119 -3.36 21.31 3.97
CA LEU A 119 -4.19 22.51 3.85
C LEU A 119 -4.69 22.98 5.21
N LEU A 120 -5.13 22.08 6.09
CA LEU A 120 -5.59 22.40 7.43
C LEU A 120 -4.48 23.08 8.25
N PHE A 121 -3.30 22.44 8.32
CA PHE A 121 -2.13 22.98 9.02
C PHE A 121 -1.60 24.28 8.41
N ALA A 122 -1.66 24.44 7.09
CA ALA A 122 -1.27 25.69 6.43
C ALA A 122 -2.25 26.85 6.66
N ARG A 123 -3.52 26.58 6.98
CA ARG A 123 -4.56 27.60 7.11
C ARG A 123 -4.80 28.04 8.55
N ILE A 124 -4.84 27.10 9.49
CA ILE A 124 -5.17 27.38 10.90
C ILE A 124 -4.06 26.97 11.88
N GLY A 125 -2.95 26.45 11.38
CA GLY A 125 -1.81 26.05 12.21
C GLY A 125 -1.08 27.25 12.77
N LYS A 126 -0.78 27.22 14.07
CA LYS A 126 -0.04 28.26 14.78
C LYS A 126 1.37 27.80 15.09
N THR A 127 2.36 28.62 14.79
CA THR A 127 3.77 28.31 15.07
C THR A 127 4.11 28.69 16.50
N PHE A 128 4.80 27.79 17.21
CA PHE A 128 5.26 28.03 18.58
C PHE A 128 6.79 27.94 18.64
N SER A 129 7.42 28.84 19.39
CA SER A 129 8.87 28.80 19.58
C SER A 129 9.29 27.55 20.38
N PRO A 130 10.33 26.81 19.96
CA PRO A 130 10.87 25.71 20.74
C PRO A 130 11.63 26.17 21.98
N VAL A 131 11.95 27.47 22.11
CA VAL A 131 12.70 28.05 23.23
C VAL A 131 11.75 28.49 24.35
N SER A 132 10.81 29.38 24.04
CA SER A 132 9.86 29.94 25.02
C SER A 132 8.53 29.17 25.09
N GLY A 133 8.13 28.47 24.03
CA GLY A 133 6.80 27.88 23.91
C GLY A 133 5.70 28.88 23.56
N GLU A 134 6.04 30.15 23.32
CA GLU A 134 5.09 31.20 22.94
C GLU A 134 4.73 31.15 21.45
N GLU A 135 3.55 31.68 21.11
CA GLU A 135 3.05 31.75 19.74
C GLU A 135 3.86 32.79 18.94
N VAL A 136 4.49 32.35 17.85
CA VAL A 136 5.22 33.23 16.92
C VAL A 136 4.20 34.02 16.11
N LYS A 137 4.27 35.34 16.20
CA LYS A 137 3.40 36.27 15.48
C LYS A 137 4.26 37.30 14.76
N LYS A 138 3.67 37.88 13.71
CA LYS A 138 4.16 39.09 13.08
C LYS A 138 3.10 40.17 13.26
N ASP A 139 3.54 41.38 13.54
CA ASP A 139 2.69 42.54 13.59
C ASP A 139 2.40 43.02 12.16
N SER A 140 1.12 43.21 11.88
CA SER A 140 0.64 43.86 10.67
C SER A 140 0.47 45.36 10.90
N VAL A 141 0.35 46.12 9.82
CA VAL A 141 0.00 47.56 9.89
C VAL A 141 -1.30 47.76 10.68
N THR A 142 -2.26 46.86 10.52
CA THR A 142 -3.52 46.84 11.25
C THR A 142 -3.34 46.63 12.76
N ASP A 143 -2.42 45.75 13.19
CA ASP A 143 -2.16 45.52 14.62
C ASP A 143 -1.58 46.77 15.30
N VAL A 144 -0.68 47.47 14.61
CA VAL A 144 -0.11 48.74 15.10
C VAL A 144 -1.21 49.81 15.20
N ILE A 145 -2.08 49.92 14.20
CA ILE A 145 -3.22 50.85 14.23
C ILE A 145 -4.17 50.50 15.37
N GLU A 146 -4.52 49.23 15.56
CA GLU A 146 -5.39 48.80 16.66
C GLU A 146 -4.78 49.09 18.04
N TYR A 147 -3.47 48.90 18.20
CA TYR A 147 -2.77 49.28 19.42
C TYR A 147 -2.89 50.80 19.70
N ILE A 148 -2.70 51.63 18.68
CA ILE A 148 -2.87 53.09 18.78
C ILE A 148 -4.33 53.43 19.14
N LYS A 149 -5.32 52.79 18.50
CA LYS A 149 -6.75 52.98 18.80
C LYS A 149 -7.12 52.60 20.23
N SER A 150 -6.53 51.53 20.75
CA SER A 150 -6.80 51.01 22.09
C SER A 150 -6.16 51.83 23.21
N SER A 151 -5.22 52.72 22.88
CA SER A 151 -4.54 53.58 23.84
C SER A 151 -5.46 54.74 24.25
N GLU A 152 -5.84 54.81 25.52
CA GLU A 152 -6.67 55.91 26.03
C GLU A 152 -5.89 57.24 26.04
N ASN A 153 -6.56 58.29 25.57
CA ASN A 153 -6.13 59.69 25.43
C ASN A 153 -5.49 60.04 24.08
N ASN A 154 -5.73 61.29 23.66
CA ASN A 154 -5.21 61.91 22.44
C ASN A 154 -3.71 62.24 22.59
N VAL A 155 -2.91 61.22 22.91
CA VAL A 155 -1.50 61.35 23.27
C VAL A 155 -0.66 61.43 21.99
N PRO A 156 0.32 62.34 21.92
CA PRO A 156 1.25 62.38 20.80
C PRO A 156 2.19 61.17 20.80
N PHE A 157 2.13 60.40 19.72
CA PHE A 157 3.03 59.29 19.42
C PHE A 157 4.15 59.73 18.48
N LEU A 158 5.31 59.10 18.66
CA LEU A 158 6.44 59.18 17.75
C LEU A 158 6.64 57.78 17.16
N LEU A 159 6.47 57.66 15.84
CA LEU A 159 6.75 56.43 15.11
C LEU A 159 8.19 56.45 14.65
N THR A 160 8.95 55.46 15.08
CA THR A 160 10.37 55.36 14.77
C THR A 160 10.71 53.99 14.17
N ALA A 161 11.81 53.95 13.43
CA ALA A 161 12.36 52.73 12.83
C ALA A 161 13.85 52.61 13.22
N PRO A 162 14.32 51.46 13.71
CA PRO A 162 15.73 51.32 14.09
C PRO A 162 16.63 51.45 12.85
N LEU A 163 17.66 52.28 12.95
CA LEU A 163 18.61 52.52 11.87
C LEU A 163 19.85 51.65 12.06
N ASN A 164 20.11 50.75 11.10
CA ASN A 164 21.39 50.05 11.04
C ASN A 164 22.43 50.94 10.37
N PHE A 165 23.56 51.16 11.03
CA PHE A 165 24.64 52.01 10.50
C PHE A 165 26.02 51.43 10.79
N ASP A 166 26.95 51.71 9.88
CA ASP A 166 28.39 51.54 10.11
C ASP A 166 29.00 52.89 10.52
N VAL A 167 29.81 52.89 11.58
CA VAL A 167 30.40 54.13 12.15
C VAL A 167 31.23 54.89 11.11
N GLU A 168 31.94 54.17 10.24
CA GLU A 168 32.81 54.77 9.22
C GLU A 168 32.05 55.44 8.06
N SER A 169 30.83 54.99 7.76
CA SER A 169 30.00 55.47 6.64
C SER A 169 28.75 56.21 7.11
N PHE A 170 28.68 56.59 8.38
CA PHE A 170 27.49 57.25 8.94
C PHE A 170 27.16 58.57 8.23
N THR A 171 28.19 59.34 7.85
CA THR A 171 28.02 60.59 7.10
C THR A 171 27.35 60.37 5.73
N ASP A 172 27.70 59.28 5.06
CA ASP A 172 27.05 58.88 3.79
C ASP A 172 25.60 58.43 4.04
N THR A 173 25.36 57.73 5.15
CA THR A 173 24.01 57.31 5.57
C THR A 173 23.11 58.51 5.84
N LEU A 174 23.61 59.57 6.51
CA LEU A 174 22.87 60.81 6.73
C LEU A 174 22.51 61.51 5.40
N ASN A 175 23.44 61.55 4.44
CA ASN A 175 23.20 62.10 3.11
C ASN A 175 22.11 61.34 2.35
N VAL A 176 22.12 60.00 2.41
CA VAL A 176 21.10 59.15 1.81
C VAL A 176 19.72 59.43 2.43
N LEU A 177 19.63 59.47 3.76
CA LEU A 177 18.38 59.76 4.48
C LEU A 177 17.84 61.16 4.14
N LYS A 178 18.71 62.15 4.01
CA LYS A 178 18.35 63.51 3.61
C LYS A 178 17.80 63.56 2.18
N LEU A 179 18.44 62.87 1.24
CA LEU A 179 17.96 62.76 -0.14
C LEU A 179 16.61 62.02 -0.24
N ALA A 180 16.36 61.08 0.67
CA ALA A 180 15.07 60.40 0.82
C ALA A 180 13.98 61.28 1.48
N GLY A 181 14.34 62.47 2.00
CA GLY A 181 13.41 63.45 2.56
C GLY A 181 13.22 63.37 4.08
N PHE A 182 14.01 62.55 4.79
CA PHE A 182 13.97 62.49 6.25
C PHE A 182 14.65 63.72 6.87
N THR A 183 14.12 64.20 8.00
CA THR A 183 14.60 65.43 8.65
C THR A 183 15.14 65.20 10.06
N ARG A 184 14.79 64.10 10.73
CA ARG A 184 15.07 63.88 12.16
C ARG A 184 15.49 62.44 12.46
N LEU A 185 16.38 62.32 13.44
CA LEU A 185 16.79 61.08 14.09
C LEU A 185 16.53 61.18 15.59
N GLU A 186 16.35 60.04 16.23
CA GLU A 186 16.40 59.88 17.67
C GLU A 186 17.70 59.17 18.04
N VAL A 187 18.58 59.83 18.78
CA VAL A 187 19.89 59.32 19.20
C VAL A 187 19.90 59.17 20.71
N ASN A 188 20.03 57.95 21.23
CA ASN A 188 19.94 57.63 22.67
C ASN A 188 18.72 58.30 23.36
N GLY A 189 17.57 58.31 22.68
CA GLY A 189 16.31 58.88 23.19
C GLY A 189 16.14 60.39 23.01
N ASN A 190 17.12 61.11 22.45
CA ASN A 190 17.03 62.55 22.16
C ASN A 190 16.79 62.81 20.67
N LEU A 191 15.86 63.70 20.35
CA LEU A 191 15.57 64.09 18.97
C LEU A 191 16.63 65.08 18.45
N ALA A 192 17.20 64.78 17.29
CA ALA A 192 18.18 65.62 16.60
C ALA A 192 17.81 65.79 15.12
N GLY A 193 18.02 66.99 14.57
CA GLY A 193 17.89 67.24 13.14
C GLY A 193 19.04 66.62 12.36
N ILE A 194 18.77 66.02 11.20
CA ILE A 194 19.82 65.42 10.36
C ILE A 194 20.83 66.48 9.89
N GLU A 195 20.37 67.69 9.53
CA GLU A 195 21.24 68.79 9.13
C GLU A 195 22.12 69.31 10.28
N ASP A 196 21.58 69.29 11.50
CA ASP A 196 22.32 69.68 12.70
C ASP A 196 23.44 68.65 12.96
N LEU A 197 23.12 67.35 12.93
CA LEU A 197 24.09 66.28 13.12
C LEU A 197 25.22 66.31 12.07
N GLU A 198 24.87 66.59 10.82
CA GLU A 198 25.83 66.79 9.72
C GLU A 198 26.72 68.01 9.98
N SER A 199 26.12 69.16 10.35
CA SER A 199 26.85 70.41 10.61
C SER A 199 27.80 70.32 11.80
N PHE A 200 27.44 69.55 12.82
CA PHE A 200 28.29 69.29 14.00
C PHE A 200 29.35 68.20 13.76
N GLY A 201 29.36 67.55 12.60
CA GLY A 201 30.29 66.46 12.30
C GLY A 201 30.09 65.26 13.23
N PHE A 202 28.85 64.98 13.63
CA PHE A 202 28.53 63.93 14.58
C PHE A 202 28.88 62.54 14.01
N THR A 203 29.69 61.79 14.75
CA THR A 203 30.00 60.38 14.49
C THR A 203 29.51 59.52 15.65
N PRO A 204 28.65 58.53 15.41
CA PRO A 204 28.09 57.71 16.48
C PRO A 204 29.13 56.73 17.02
N GLU A 205 29.05 56.44 18.32
CA GLU A 205 29.87 55.39 18.93
C GLU A 205 29.33 54.00 18.61
N LYS A 206 30.21 52.99 18.61
CA LYS A 206 29.84 51.61 18.34
C LYS A 206 28.91 51.09 19.44
N GLY A 207 27.66 50.77 19.08
CA GLY A 207 26.62 50.31 20.01
C GLY A 207 25.64 51.40 20.46
N MET A 208 25.71 52.61 19.89
CA MET A 208 24.72 53.66 20.12
C MET A 208 23.38 53.33 19.45
N GLU A 209 22.26 53.56 20.14
CA GLU A 209 20.92 53.36 19.57
C GLU A 209 20.49 54.60 18.78
N ILE A 210 20.24 54.41 17.48
CA ILE A 210 19.77 55.45 16.58
C ILE A 210 18.50 54.95 15.89
N ASN A 211 17.41 55.71 16.05
CA ASN A 211 16.16 55.43 15.36
C ASN A 211 15.85 56.56 14.36
N LEU A 212 15.42 56.19 13.17
CA LEU A 212 14.86 57.10 12.18
C LEU A 212 13.46 57.53 12.61
N VAL A 213 13.18 58.83 12.62
CA VAL A 213 11.85 59.35 12.95
C VAL A 213 11.02 59.42 11.67
N ILE A 214 9.93 58.65 11.65
CA ILE A 214 9.10 58.46 10.45
C ILE A 214 7.92 59.42 10.44
N ASP A 215 7.12 59.42 11.51
CA ASP A 215 5.99 60.34 11.68
C ASP A 215 5.81 60.70 13.16
N ARG A 216 5.19 61.85 13.41
CA ARG A 216 4.73 62.29 14.73
C ARG A 216 3.28 62.73 14.60
N PHE A 217 2.40 62.08 15.36
CA PHE A 217 0.97 62.30 15.25
C PHE A 217 0.27 62.17 16.60
N SER A 218 -0.93 62.71 16.70
CA SER A 218 -1.90 62.38 17.75
C SER A 218 -3.06 61.66 17.07
N TYR A 219 -3.65 60.68 17.74
CA TYR A 219 -4.65 59.83 17.11
C TYR A 219 -5.94 60.62 16.79
N GLU A 220 -6.35 60.60 15.53
CA GLU A 220 -7.62 61.16 15.06
C GLU A 220 -8.44 60.08 14.37
N GLU A 221 -9.72 59.97 14.71
CA GLU A 221 -10.63 58.97 14.11
C GLU A 221 -11.21 59.49 12.77
N ASP A 222 -10.31 59.74 11.81
CA ASP A 222 -10.62 60.18 10.44
C ASP A 222 -10.04 59.21 9.39
N GLU A 223 -10.77 58.95 8.31
CA GLU A 223 -10.34 58.01 7.27
C GLU A 223 -9.05 58.45 6.56
N SER A 224 -8.90 59.75 6.31
CA SER A 224 -7.71 60.28 5.64
C SER A 224 -6.47 60.19 6.53
N PHE A 225 -6.65 60.39 7.85
CA PHE A 225 -5.62 60.18 8.84
C PHE A 225 -5.18 58.70 8.92
N LEU A 226 -6.13 57.77 8.97
CA LEU A 226 -5.83 56.33 9.04
C LEU A 226 -5.09 55.82 7.80
N GLN A 227 -5.41 56.33 6.60
CA GLN A 227 -4.65 56.01 5.38
C GLN A 227 -3.21 56.51 5.47
N ARG A 228 -3.01 57.78 5.85
CA ARG A 228 -1.67 58.35 6.03
C ARG A 228 -0.87 57.58 7.09
N LEU A 229 -1.51 57.24 8.20
CA LEU A 229 -0.89 56.49 9.29
C LEU A 229 -0.47 55.08 8.82
N ALA A 230 -1.31 54.40 8.03
CA ALA A 230 -0.96 53.11 7.45
C ALA A 230 0.28 53.21 6.54
N ASP A 231 0.36 54.23 5.69
CA ASP A 231 1.53 54.48 4.84
C ASP A 231 2.80 54.75 5.68
N SER A 232 2.67 55.55 6.75
CA SER A 232 3.78 55.84 7.67
C SER A 232 4.26 54.58 8.40
N ILE A 233 3.35 53.72 8.88
CA ILE A 233 3.70 52.45 9.53
C ILE A 233 4.37 51.51 8.53
N GLN A 234 3.87 51.44 7.30
CA GLN A 234 4.48 50.64 6.24
C GLN A 234 5.90 51.14 5.90
N MET A 235 6.11 52.46 5.85
CA MET A 235 7.43 53.06 5.66
C MET A 235 8.36 52.77 6.85
N ALA A 236 7.85 52.83 8.08
CA ALA A 236 8.62 52.52 9.28
C ALA A 236 9.10 51.07 9.28
N PHE A 237 8.23 50.12 8.93
CA PHE A 237 8.63 48.73 8.76
C PHE A 237 9.63 48.54 7.61
N TYR A 238 9.51 49.27 6.51
CA TYR A 238 10.44 49.16 5.38
C TYR A 238 11.84 49.65 5.74
N GLU A 239 11.95 50.87 6.27
CA GLU A 239 13.23 51.48 6.67
C GLU A 239 13.88 50.77 7.87
N GLY A 240 13.07 50.29 8.81
CA GLY A 240 13.53 49.55 9.98
C GLY A 240 13.83 48.07 9.70
N HIS A 241 13.88 47.66 8.41
CA HIS A 241 14.09 46.28 7.99
C HIS A 241 13.19 45.27 8.73
N GLY A 242 11.93 45.63 8.89
CA GLY A 242 10.88 44.83 9.50
C GLY A 242 10.55 45.17 10.95
N TYR A 243 11.23 46.13 11.56
CA TYR A 243 10.93 46.61 12.91
C TYR A 243 10.43 48.04 12.90
N CYS A 244 9.50 48.35 13.79
CA CYS A 244 9.17 49.72 14.12
C CYS A 244 8.88 49.84 15.62
N ALA A 245 8.96 51.06 16.14
CA ALA A 245 8.65 51.35 17.53
C ALA A 245 7.70 52.54 17.62
N LEU A 246 6.76 52.44 18.54
CA LEU A 246 5.84 53.51 18.89
C LEU A 246 6.23 54.04 20.27
N LYS A 247 6.70 55.28 20.32
CA LYS A 247 7.05 55.95 21.58
C LYS A 247 5.96 56.94 21.95
N ASN A 248 5.38 56.76 23.13
CA ASN A 248 4.49 57.75 23.72
C ASN A 248 5.35 58.93 24.22
N THR A 249 5.13 60.12 23.69
CA THR A 249 5.99 61.28 24.01
C THR A 249 5.70 61.91 25.37
N GLU A 250 4.59 61.58 26.02
CA GLU A 250 4.25 62.04 27.37
C GLU A 250 4.77 61.10 28.46
N THR A 251 4.57 59.78 28.31
CA THR A 251 4.98 58.79 29.31
C THR A 251 6.38 58.24 29.08
N GLY A 252 6.95 58.43 27.89
CA GLY A 252 8.22 57.85 27.47
C GLY A 252 8.17 56.35 27.22
N THR A 253 7.00 55.69 27.32
CA THR A 253 6.87 54.25 27.09
C THR A 253 7.05 53.93 25.61
N VAL A 254 7.88 52.92 25.31
CA VAL A 254 8.14 52.44 23.96
C VAL A 254 7.51 51.07 23.77
N LYS A 255 6.74 50.91 22.70
CA LYS A 255 6.22 49.61 22.25
C LYS A 255 6.86 49.26 20.92
N ASN A 256 7.58 48.15 20.88
CA ASN A 256 8.18 47.62 19.66
C ASN A 256 7.22 46.70 18.92
N PHE A 257 7.29 46.73 17.60
CA PHE A 257 6.56 45.87 16.67
C PHE A 257 7.54 45.27 15.65
N SER A 258 7.25 44.06 15.20
CA SER A 258 8.03 43.35 14.19
C SER A 258 7.10 42.71 13.17
N ASN A 259 7.25 43.03 11.89
CA ASN A 259 6.53 42.35 10.82
C ASN A 259 7.25 41.09 10.31
N LYS A 260 8.40 40.74 10.90
CA LYS A 260 9.12 39.49 10.66
C LYS A 260 8.49 38.37 11.47
N PHE A 261 8.51 37.17 10.88
CA PHE A 261 8.02 35.98 11.56
C PHE A 261 9.12 35.38 12.44
N GLU A 262 9.45 36.07 13.53
CA GLU A 262 10.56 35.72 14.42
C GLU A 262 10.19 35.78 15.90
N LEU A 263 10.89 35.00 16.72
CA LEU A 263 10.78 35.02 18.18
C LEU A 263 12.05 34.41 18.79
N ASP A 264 12.46 34.84 19.99
CA ASP A 264 13.63 34.31 20.71
C ASP A 264 14.94 34.32 19.89
N GLY A 265 15.09 35.26 18.95
CA GLY A 265 16.25 35.36 18.06
C GLY A 265 16.28 34.31 16.94
N ILE A 266 15.16 33.62 16.70
CA ILE A 266 14.98 32.66 15.61
C ILE A 266 14.01 33.26 14.59
N GLU A 267 14.41 33.31 13.33
CA GLU A 267 13.49 33.58 12.21
C GLU A 267 12.83 32.26 11.80
N PHE A 268 11.50 32.23 11.81
CA PHE A 268 10.70 31.03 11.54
C PHE A 268 10.25 30.98 10.07
N LEU A 269 10.03 29.77 9.59
CA LEU A 269 9.43 29.56 8.26
C LEU A 269 7.92 29.74 8.34
N GLU A 270 7.36 30.55 7.44
CA GLU A 270 5.92 30.73 7.36
C GLU A 270 5.21 29.44 6.90
N PRO A 271 4.20 28.96 7.64
CA PRO A 271 3.44 27.78 7.27
C PRO A 271 2.74 27.96 5.91
N ASN A 272 3.03 27.05 4.98
CA ASN A 272 2.31 26.94 3.71
C ASN A 272 2.17 25.45 3.31
N VAL A 273 1.43 25.17 2.23
CA VAL A 273 1.18 23.77 1.82
C VAL A 273 2.48 23.01 1.49
N HIS A 274 3.48 23.70 0.93
CA HIS A 274 4.77 23.08 0.62
C HIS A 274 5.58 22.78 1.88
N PHE A 275 5.42 23.57 2.94
CA PHE A 275 6.09 23.40 4.23
C PHE A 275 5.73 22.05 4.87
N PHE A 276 4.48 21.62 4.66
CA PHE A 276 3.98 20.34 5.15
C PHE A 276 4.06 19.21 4.12
N SER A 277 4.76 19.40 3.00
CA SER A 277 4.85 18.39 1.94
C SER A 277 6.22 17.72 1.91
N PHE A 278 6.30 16.44 2.29
CA PHE A 278 7.54 15.66 2.15
C PHE A 278 7.95 15.38 0.69
N ASN A 279 7.08 15.65 -0.29
CA ASN A 279 7.43 15.58 -1.72
C ASN A 279 8.08 16.87 -2.24
N ASN A 280 8.12 17.93 -1.43
CA ASN A 280 8.72 19.21 -1.78
C ASN A 280 9.95 19.45 -0.90
N PRO A 281 11.12 19.86 -1.46
CA PRO A 281 12.31 20.17 -0.67
C PRO A 281 12.08 21.16 0.48
N PHE A 282 11.09 22.06 0.34
CA PHE A 282 10.73 23.05 1.36
C PHE A 282 10.14 22.45 2.63
N GLY A 283 9.50 21.27 2.57
CA GLY A 283 8.96 20.56 3.73
C GLY A 283 9.64 19.23 4.04
N ALA A 284 10.35 18.67 3.07
CA ALA A 284 11.03 17.39 3.21
C ALA A 284 12.18 17.45 4.23
N CYS A 285 12.38 16.34 4.94
CA CYS A 285 13.57 16.14 5.76
C CYS A 285 14.83 16.26 4.90
N PRO A 286 15.83 17.08 5.29
CA PRO A 286 17.03 17.30 4.49
C PRO A 286 17.92 16.07 4.36
N THR A 287 17.86 15.13 5.31
CA THR A 287 18.71 13.93 5.33
C THR A 287 18.19 12.83 4.41
N CYS A 288 16.87 12.60 4.39
CA CYS A 288 16.27 11.53 3.59
C CYS A 288 15.46 12.05 2.41
N GLU A 289 15.45 13.36 2.14
CA GLU A 289 14.73 13.97 1.02
C GLU A 289 13.26 13.49 0.90
N GLY A 290 12.59 13.35 2.04
CA GLY A 290 11.19 12.92 2.10
C GLY A 290 10.92 11.41 1.92
N TYR A 291 11.95 10.56 1.79
CA TYR A 291 11.76 9.11 1.71
C TYR A 291 11.46 8.44 3.07
N GLY A 292 11.80 9.10 4.18
CA GLY A 292 11.68 8.56 5.55
C GLY A 292 12.68 7.43 5.87
N LYS A 293 13.37 6.89 4.86
CA LYS A 293 14.39 5.86 5.01
C LYS A 293 15.69 6.27 4.33
N VAL A 294 16.80 5.82 4.88
CA VAL A 294 18.15 6.00 4.33
C VAL A 294 18.86 4.65 4.25
N ILE A 295 19.93 4.58 3.46
CA ILE A 295 20.84 3.42 3.53
C ILE A 295 21.68 3.61 4.79
N GLY A 296 21.41 2.81 5.81
CA GLY A 296 22.04 2.91 7.12
C GLY A 296 22.33 1.54 7.72
N ILE A 297 22.65 1.50 9.01
CA ILE A 297 22.92 0.26 9.75
C ILE A 297 21.62 -0.37 10.21
N ASP A 298 21.30 -1.55 9.68
CA ASP A 298 20.06 -2.26 9.95
C ASP A 298 20.13 -2.98 11.30
N GLU A 299 19.30 -2.55 12.25
CA GLU A 299 19.20 -3.14 13.59
C GLU A 299 18.92 -4.64 13.55
N ASP A 300 18.09 -5.13 12.62
CA ASP A 300 17.77 -6.55 12.54
C ASP A 300 18.95 -7.38 12.01
N LEU A 301 19.87 -6.77 11.23
CA LEU A 301 21.11 -7.42 10.81
C LEU A 301 22.16 -7.40 11.93
N VAL A 302 22.18 -6.34 12.74
CA VAL A 302 23.11 -6.20 13.88
C VAL A 302 22.68 -7.07 15.05
N ILE A 303 21.38 -7.19 15.32
CA ILE A 303 20.78 -7.92 16.44
C ILE A 303 19.74 -8.90 15.89
N PRO A 304 20.19 -9.98 15.23
CA PRO A 304 19.30 -10.91 14.55
C PRO A 304 18.47 -11.79 15.50
N ASN A 305 18.93 -11.96 16.75
CA ASN A 305 18.19 -12.70 17.77
C ASN A 305 17.97 -11.83 19.01
N LYS A 306 16.78 -11.24 19.10
CA LYS A 306 16.38 -10.34 20.20
C LYS A 306 16.10 -11.07 21.52
N ALA A 307 16.04 -12.41 21.52
CA ALA A 307 15.94 -13.23 22.73
C ALA A 307 17.28 -13.40 23.47
N LEU A 308 18.40 -13.12 22.80
CA LEU A 308 19.71 -13.16 23.44
C LEU A 308 19.97 -11.84 24.19
N SER A 309 20.71 -11.94 25.29
CA SER A 309 21.29 -10.80 25.98
C SER A 309 22.60 -10.33 25.32
N VAL A 310 23.08 -9.13 25.66
CA VAL A 310 24.38 -8.64 25.16
C VAL A 310 25.51 -9.59 25.57
N PHE A 311 25.39 -10.21 26.75
CA PHE A 311 26.34 -11.21 27.23
C PHE A 311 26.38 -12.46 26.34
N GLU A 312 25.21 -12.93 25.89
CA GLU A 312 25.00 -14.14 25.06
C GLU A 312 25.16 -13.87 23.55
N ASP A 313 25.89 -12.83 23.17
CA ASP A 313 26.16 -12.45 21.77
C ASP A 313 24.90 -12.09 20.96
N ALA A 314 23.99 -11.31 21.55
CA ALA A 314 22.91 -10.66 20.81
C ALA A 314 23.43 -9.78 19.65
N VAL A 315 24.55 -9.10 19.85
CA VAL A 315 25.18 -8.22 18.84
C VAL A 315 26.04 -9.05 17.89
N ALA A 316 25.54 -9.30 16.68
CA ALA A 316 26.22 -10.10 15.66
C ALA A 316 27.53 -9.47 15.18
N SER A 317 27.61 -8.14 15.08
CA SER A 317 28.81 -7.43 14.65
C SER A 317 29.98 -7.53 15.63
N TRP A 318 29.72 -7.90 16.89
CA TRP A 318 30.75 -8.09 17.92
C TRP A 318 31.14 -9.56 18.12
N LYS A 319 30.68 -10.48 17.25
CA LYS A 319 31.09 -11.89 17.29
C LYS A 319 32.48 -12.10 16.69
N GLY A 320 33.14 -13.18 17.11
CA GLY A 320 34.46 -13.59 16.62
C GLY A 320 35.62 -13.11 17.50
N GLU A 321 36.83 -13.55 17.17
CA GLU A 321 38.00 -13.37 18.03
C GLU A 321 38.36 -11.90 18.25
N THR A 322 38.44 -11.11 17.16
CA THR A 322 38.86 -9.70 17.20
C THR A 322 37.75 -8.76 17.64
N MET A 323 36.55 -8.90 17.09
CA MET A 323 35.46 -7.93 17.33
C MET A 323 34.79 -8.12 18.69
N SER A 324 35.00 -9.26 19.37
CA SER A 324 34.52 -9.48 20.74
C SER A 324 35.13 -8.54 21.78
N GLU A 325 36.23 -7.85 21.46
CA GLU A 325 36.82 -6.81 22.32
C GLU A 325 35.83 -5.67 22.58
N TRP A 326 35.05 -5.25 21.57
CA TRP A 326 34.02 -4.22 21.72
C TRP A 326 32.93 -4.64 22.73
N LYS A 327 32.51 -5.90 22.68
CA LYS A 327 31.57 -6.46 23.67
C LYS A 327 32.15 -6.42 25.08
N LYS A 328 33.40 -6.85 25.25
CA LYS A 328 34.09 -6.87 26.55
C LYS A 328 34.24 -5.46 27.12
N ASP A 329 34.63 -4.50 26.28
CA ASP A 329 34.79 -3.10 26.67
C ASP A 329 33.45 -2.46 27.04
N PHE A 330 32.38 -2.76 26.29
CA PHE A 330 31.03 -2.29 26.62
C PHE A 330 30.59 -2.82 27.98
N ILE A 331 30.69 -4.12 28.22
CA ILE A 331 30.33 -4.74 29.51
C ILE A 331 31.13 -4.12 30.66
N LYS A 332 32.42 -3.80 30.45
CA LYS A 332 33.28 -3.20 31.48
C LYS A 332 32.91 -1.75 31.82
N LYS A 333 32.51 -0.96 30.81
CA LYS A 333 32.20 0.47 30.96
C LYS A 333 30.74 0.73 31.32
N ALA A 334 29.80 -0.11 30.87
CA ALA A 334 28.37 0.02 31.06
C ALA A 334 27.88 -0.61 32.38
N LYS A 335 28.25 0.00 33.53
CA LYS A 335 27.98 -0.58 34.87
C LYS A 335 26.50 -0.75 35.21
N ASP A 336 25.65 0.16 34.76
CA ASP A 336 24.20 0.16 35.06
C ASP A 336 23.35 -0.50 33.96
N PHE A 337 23.99 -1.08 32.93
CA PHE A 337 23.29 -1.71 31.82
C PHE A 337 23.01 -3.19 32.13
N PRO A 338 21.76 -3.68 31.93
CA PRO A 338 21.42 -5.07 32.26
C PRO A 338 21.94 -6.04 31.20
N ILE A 339 23.21 -6.44 31.32
CA ILE A 339 23.94 -7.26 30.31
C ILE A 339 23.37 -8.66 30.07
N HIS A 340 22.67 -9.23 31.05
CA HIS A 340 22.04 -10.56 30.99
C HIS A 340 20.57 -10.51 30.59
N LYS A 341 20.00 -9.30 30.44
CA LYS A 341 18.62 -9.16 30.04
C LYS A 341 18.52 -9.33 28.52
N PRO A 342 17.62 -10.19 28.01
CA PRO A 342 17.35 -10.31 26.58
C PRO A 342 17.07 -8.96 25.93
N TYR A 343 17.56 -8.77 24.69
CA TYR A 343 17.46 -7.49 23.98
C TYR A 343 16.02 -6.96 23.87
N HIS A 344 15.04 -7.84 23.64
CA HIS A 344 13.63 -7.46 23.53
C HIS A 344 13.05 -6.87 24.83
N GLN A 345 13.56 -7.26 26.00
CA GLN A 345 13.09 -6.75 27.29
C GLN A 345 13.80 -5.44 27.71
N LEU A 346 14.75 -4.95 26.93
CA LEU A 346 15.40 -3.67 27.19
C LEU A 346 14.43 -2.51 26.94
N THR A 347 14.47 -1.49 27.81
CA THR A 347 13.70 -0.25 27.61
C THR A 347 14.24 0.53 26.40
N LYS A 348 13.45 1.47 25.85
CA LYS A 348 13.88 2.34 24.73
C LYS A 348 15.17 3.09 25.08
N GLU A 349 15.29 3.56 26.33
CA GLU A 349 16.50 4.20 26.86
C GLU A 349 17.70 3.25 26.92
N GLN A 350 17.52 2.01 27.38
CA GLN A 350 18.58 1.00 27.41
C GLN A 350 19.03 0.65 25.99
N LYS A 351 18.11 0.44 25.04
CA LYS A 351 18.46 0.23 23.63
C LYS A 351 19.24 1.42 23.08
N ASN A 352 18.78 2.64 23.33
CA ASN A 352 19.51 3.85 22.95
C ASN A 352 20.90 3.92 23.57
N TYR A 353 21.08 3.49 24.82
CA TYR A 353 22.39 3.45 25.47
C TYR A 353 23.34 2.42 24.82
N LEU A 354 22.86 1.25 24.39
CA LEU A 354 23.66 0.30 23.60
C LEU A 354 24.11 0.90 22.26
N TRP A 355 23.20 1.62 21.59
CA TRP A 355 23.45 2.19 20.27
C TRP A 355 24.32 3.45 20.32
N LYS A 356 24.00 4.41 21.18
CA LYS A 356 24.65 5.73 21.27
C LYS A 356 25.76 5.80 22.32
N GLY A 357 25.66 5.02 23.40
CA GLY A 357 26.57 5.12 24.55
C GLY A 357 26.29 6.34 25.42
N ASP A 358 27.33 6.86 26.08
CA ASP A 358 27.29 8.09 26.90
C ASP A 358 27.41 9.39 26.07
N GLY A 359 27.30 9.30 24.74
CA GLY A 359 27.49 10.41 23.80
C GLY A 359 28.95 10.75 23.49
N LYS A 360 29.93 10.12 24.16
CA LYS A 360 31.35 10.32 23.84
C LYS A 360 31.82 9.34 22.77
N SER A 361 32.72 9.79 21.90
CA SER A 361 33.30 8.98 20.83
C SER A 361 34.16 7.81 21.32
N THR A 362 34.61 7.84 22.58
CA THR A 362 35.48 6.83 23.19
C THR A 362 34.72 5.68 23.88
N PHE A 363 33.38 5.78 23.93
CA PHE A 363 32.54 4.75 24.50
C PHE A 363 32.29 3.63 23.47
N PRO A 364 32.37 2.35 23.83
CA PRO A 364 32.25 1.22 22.91
C PRO A 364 30.78 0.93 22.54
N SER A 365 30.08 1.92 21.97
CA SER A 365 28.71 1.80 21.48
C SER A 365 28.66 1.28 20.04
N LEU A 366 27.49 0.82 19.58
CA LEU A 366 27.31 0.37 18.20
C LEU A 366 27.59 1.51 17.19
N ASN A 367 27.12 2.73 17.47
CA ASN A 367 27.37 3.87 16.58
C ASN A 367 28.86 4.17 16.44
N ASN A 368 29.62 4.12 17.54
CA ASN A 368 31.06 4.34 17.49
C ASN A 368 31.79 3.18 16.81
N PHE A 369 31.31 1.94 16.96
CA PHE A 369 31.80 0.79 16.20
C PHE A 369 31.62 0.97 14.69
N PHE A 370 30.43 1.33 14.23
CA PHE A 370 30.17 1.54 12.81
C PHE A 370 30.87 2.78 12.27
N LYS A 371 31.00 3.84 13.06
CA LYS A 371 31.81 5.01 12.71
C LYS A 371 33.28 4.64 12.49
N MET A 372 33.86 3.78 13.34
CA MET A 372 35.21 3.26 13.16
C MET A 372 35.34 2.47 11.84
N LEU A 373 34.33 1.66 11.48
CA LEU A 373 34.32 0.96 10.19
C LEU A 373 34.26 1.93 9.00
N GLU A 374 33.45 2.99 9.10
CA GLU A 374 33.30 4.03 8.08
C GLU A 374 34.58 4.86 7.89
N GLU A 375 35.27 5.23 8.98
CA GLU A 375 36.55 5.93 8.93
C GLU A 375 37.66 5.07 8.30
N ASN A 376 37.53 3.74 8.35
CA ASN A 376 38.54 2.81 7.84
C ASN A 376 38.13 2.08 6.54
N LEU A 377 37.22 2.66 5.75
CA LEU A 377 36.74 2.07 4.48
C LEU A 377 37.84 1.79 3.43
N TYR A 378 39.02 2.39 3.55
CA TYR A 378 40.15 2.03 2.68
C TYR A 378 40.54 0.54 2.80
N LYS A 379 40.28 -0.12 3.95
CA LYS A 379 40.50 -1.56 4.17
C LYS A 379 39.30 -2.40 3.70
N ILE A 380 39.57 -3.44 2.90
CA ILE A 380 38.52 -4.30 2.30
C ILE A 380 37.70 -5.02 3.36
N GLN A 381 38.33 -5.53 4.41
CA GLN A 381 37.64 -6.24 5.49
C GLN A 381 36.55 -5.40 6.17
N TYR A 382 36.78 -4.09 6.35
CA TYR A 382 35.80 -3.19 6.94
C TYR A 382 34.70 -2.81 5.97
N ARG A 383 34.99 -2.68 4.66
CA ARG A 383 33.96 -2.57 3.62
C ARG A 383 33.02 -3.76 3.61
N VAL A 384 33.57 -4.98 3.64
CA VAL A 384 32.78 -6.21 3.66
C VAL A 384 31.96 -6.31 4.94
N MET A 385 32.56 -5.97 6.08
CA MET A 385 31.86 -6.00 7.37
C MET A 385 30.72 -4.99 7.43
N LEU A 386 30.94 -3.74 7.02
CA LEU A 386 29.92 -2.70 6.99
C LEU A 386 28.78 -3.08 6.03
N SER A 387 29.10 -3.64 4.86
CA SER A 387 28.11 -4.07 3.86
C SER A 387 27.15 -5.14 4.41
N ARG A 388 27.64 -6.06 5.26
CA ARG A 388 26.79 -7.12 5.87
C ARG A 388 25.71 -6.58 6.81
N TYR A 389 25.90 -5.39 7.36
CA TYR A 389 24.98 -4.78 8.33
C TYR A 389 24.28 -3.54 7.78
N ARG A 390 24.48 -3.20 6.50
CA ARG A 390 23.79 -2.09 5.85
C ARG A 390 22.48 -2.53 5.22
N GLY A 391 21.43 -1.74 5.44
CA GLY A 391 20.10 -1.98 4.92
C GLY A 391 19.31 -0.68 4.74
N LYS A 392 18.04 -0.80 4.36
CA LYS A 392 17.11 0.35 4.33
C LYS A 392 16.58 0.57 5.74
N THR A 393 17.07 1.60 6.41
CA THR A 393 16.72 1.91 7.80
C THR A 393 15.89 3.17 7.88
N LEU A 394 15.22 3.38 9.02
CA LEU A 394 14.58 4.67 9.30
C LEU A 394 15.62 5.79 9.25
N CYS A 395 15.21 6.94 8.75
CA CYS A 395 16.05 8.14 8.76
C CYS A 395 16.34 8.53 10.22
N PRO A 396 17.60 8.76 10.62
CA PRO A 396 17.93 9.12 12.00
C PRO A 396 17.46 10.53 12.39
N THR A 397 17.22 11.41 11.41
CA THR A 397 16.85 12.82 11.63
C THR A 397 15.35 12.98 11.85
N CYS A 398 14.53 12.37 10.98
CA CYS A 398 13.07 12.48 11.07
C CYS A 398 12.41 11.21 11.62
N GLU A 399 13.17 10.19 11.99
CA GLU A 399 12.69 8.90 12.51
C GLU A 399 11.66 8.17 11.61
N GLY A 400 11.54 8.56 10.34
CA GLY A 400 10.53 8.02 9.40
C GLY A 400 9.38 8.95 9.07
N LEU A 401 9.29 10.13 9.70
CA LEU A 401 8.24 11.13 9.51
C LEU A 401 8.32 11.88 8.17
N ARG A 402 9.46 11.80 7.48
CA ARG A 402 9.72 12.38 6.14
C ARG A 402 9.76 13.91 6.09
N LEU A 403 9.28 14.59 7.13
CA LEU A 403 9.26 16.04 7.25
C LEU A 403 10.48 16.56 8.00
N ARG A 404 10.75 17.85 7.80
CA ARG A 404 11.75 18.61 8.56
C ARG A 404 11.25 18.94 9.98
N GLU A 405 12.16 19.11 10.92
CA GLU A 405 11.85 19.26 12.36
C GLU A 405 10.96 20.46 12.65
N GLU A 406 11.14 21.55 11.90
CA GLU A 406 10.43 22.82 12.06
C GLU A 406 8.92 22.67 11.86
N THR A 407 8.47 21.65 11.13
CA THR A 407 7.03 21.35 10.97
C THR A 407 6.37 20.90 12.28
N SER A 408 7.15 20.45 13.28
CA SER A 408 6.65 20.05 14.60
C SER A 408 6.26 21.26 15.48
N TRP A 409 6.74 22.46 15.12
CA TRP A 409 6.48 23.71 15.82
C TRP A 409 5.12 24.29 15.49
N VAL A 410 4.52 23.89 14.37
CA VAL A 410 3.18 24.30 13.97
C VAL A 410 2.14 23.35 14.56
N LYS A 411 1.21 23.90 15.36
CA LYS A 411 0.23 23.14 16.12
C LYS A 411 -1.20 23.63 15.89
N ILE A 412 -2.15 22.69 15.97
CA ILE A 412 -3.60 22.92 16.05
C ILE A 412 -4.09 22.20 17.31
N ASP A 413 -4.69 22.95 18.24
CA ASP A 413 -5.15 22.42 19.54
C ASP A 413 -4.08 21.58 20.27
N GLY A 414 -2.83 22.06 20.23
CA GLY A 414 -1.66 21.37 20.83
C GLY A 414 -1.04 20.24 19.99
N ASN A 415 -1.67 19.81 18.89
CA ASN A 415 -1.21 18.70 18.05
C ASN A 415 -0.44 19.22 16.82
N ASN A 416 0.70 18.61 16.50
CA ASN A 416 1.46 18.91 15.28
C ASN A 416 1.23 17.84 14.20
N ILE A 417 1.56 18.16 12.94
CA ILE A 417 1.31 17.24 11.82
C ILE A 417 2.10 15.93 11.95
N GLN A 418 3.33 15.98 12.50
CA GLN A 418 4.21 14.82 12.62
C GLN A 418 3.65 13.76 13.57
N SER A 419 3.18 14.16 14.75
CA SER A 419 2.50 13.28 15.70
C SER A 419 1.20 12.72 15.12
N THR A 420 0.46 13.55 14.38
CA THR A 420 -0.85 13.18 13.83
C THR A 420 -0.76 12.09 12.75
N ILE A 421 0.28 12.10 11.90
CA ILE A 421 0.43 11.11 10.81
C ILE A 421 0.89 9.72 11.27
N GLU A 422 1.39 9.60 12.50
CA GLU A 422 1.80 8.32 13.10
C GLU A 422 0.68 7.65 13.90
N LEU A 423 -0.39 8.38 14.23
CA LEU A 423 -1.54 7.81 14.91
C LEU A 423 -2.22 6.76 14.01
N PRO A 424 -2.64 5.62 14.60
CA PRO A 424 -3.62 4.73 13.99
C PRO A 424 -4.88 5.51 13.56
N LEU A 425 -5.51 5.12 12.45
CA LEU A 425 -6.67 5.84 11.93
C LEU A 425 -7.85 5.85 12.92
N ASP A 426 -7.99 4.79 13.72
CA ASP A 426 -9.00 4.67 14.79
C ASP A 426 -8.77 5.62 15.97
N GLU A 427 -7.52 6.06 16.20
CA GLU A 427 -7.18 7.10 17.18
C GLU A 427 -7.24 8.50 16.53
N LEU A 428 -6.90 8.60 15.24
CA LEU A 428 -6.85 9.86 14.51
C LEU A 428 -8.25 10.46 14.25
N LEU A 429 -9.24 9.63 13.89
CA LEU A 429 -10.59 10.13 13.62
C LEU A 429 -11.21 10.83 14.84
N PRO A 430 -11.22 10.24 16.05
CA PRO A 430 -11.67 10.92 17.25
C PRO A 430 -10.90 12.21 17.54
N LEU A 431 -9.58 12.22 17.31
CA LEU A 431 -8.76 13.43 17.48
C LEU A 431 -9.24 14.56 16.57
N MET A 432 -9.47 14.28 15.27
CA MET A 432 -9.94 15.27 14.30
C MET A 432 -11.36 15.78 14.61
N GLN A 433 -12.25 14.90 15.10
CA GLN A 433 -13.61 15.27 15.50
C GLN A 433 -13.66 16.11 16.78
N ALA A 434 -12.67 15.97 17.67
CA ALA A 434 -12.64 16.63 18.98
C ALA A 434 -11.81 17.92 19.03
N LEU A 435 -11.24 18.37 17.90
CA LEU A 435 -10.41 19.59 17.84
C LEU A 435 -11.16 20.82 18.36
N LYS A 436 -10.57 21.51 19.32
CA LYS A 436 -11.07 22.79 19.84
C LYS A 436 -10.50 23.94 19.02
N LEU A 437 -11.36 24.59 18.25
CA LEU A 437 -11.01 25.69 17.36
C LEU A 437 -11.69 27.00 17.80
N SER A 438 -11.06 28.12 17.48
CA SER A 438 -11.71 29.44 17.58
C SER A 438 -12.87 29.53 16.58
N GLU A 439 -13.82 30.45 16.77
CA GLU A 439 -14.94 30.62 15.81
C GLU A 439 -14.43 30.94 14.39
N HIS A 440 -13.36 31.74 14.27
CA HIS A 440 -12.72 32.04 13.00
C HIS A 440 -12.09 30.80 12.35
N ASP A 441 -11.28 30.05 13.11
CA ASP A 441 -10.63 28.84 12.60
C ASP A 441 -11.65 27.75 12.23
N LYS A 442 -12.75 27.67 12.98
CA LYS A 442 -13.84 26.72 12.74
C LYS A 442 -14.53 26.98 11.41
N GLU A 443 -14.73 28.25 11.03
CA GLU A 443 -15.31 28.61 9.73
C GLU A 443 -14.39 28.17 8.57
N ILE A 444 -13.09 28.46 8.67
CA ILE A 444 -12.08 28.09 7.67
C ILE A 444 -11.93 26.56 7.58
N ALA A 445 -11.87 25.89 8.72
CA ALA A 445 -11.60 24.46 8.81
C ALA A 445 -12.82 23.59 8.50
N LYS A 446 -14.05 24.12 8.57
CA LYS A 446 -15.31 23.34 8.45
C LYS A 446 -15.30 22.35 7.29
N ARG A 447 -14.97 22.82 6.08
CA ARG A 447 -14.94 21.97 4.87
C ARG A 447 -13.76 20.99 4.89
N LEU A 448 -12.60 21.42 5.36
CA LEU A 448 -11.40 20.58 5.44
C LEU A 448 -11.60 19.43 6.44
N LEU A 449 -12.14 19.72 7.63
CA LEU A 449 -12.45 18.72 8.64
C LEU A 449 -13.53 17.76 8.16
N TYR A 450 -14.55 18.24 7.45
CA TYR A 450 -15.55 17.37 6.84
C TYR A 450 -14.91 16.36 5.86
N GLU A 451 -14.04 16.81 4.95
CA GLU A 451 -13.36 15.92 4.00
C GLU A 451 -12.40 14.94 4.69
N ILE A 452 -11.64 15.40 5.70
CA ILE A 452 -10.72 14.55 6.46
C ILE A 452 -11.50 13.46 7.23
N THR A 453 -12.51 13.86 8.01
CA THR A 453 -13.28 12.94 8.86
C THR A 453 -14.07 11.93 8.01
N THR A 454 -14.72 12.38 6.93
CA THR A 454 -15.47 11.50 6.03
C THR A 454 -14.56 10.43 5.40
N ARG A 455 -13.36 10.79 4.95
CA ARG A 455 -12.41 9.84 4.34
C ARG A 455 -11.82 8.87 5.36
N LEU A 456 -11.54 9.35 6.58
CA LEU A 456 -11.13 8.49 7.69
C LEU A 456 -12.24 7.48 8.05
N GLU A 457 -13.49 7.92 8.14
CA GLU A 457 -14.66 7.06 8.39
C GLU A 457 -14.77 5.95 7.34
N PHE A 458 -14.60 6.28 6.05
CA PHE A 458 -14.59 5.26 5.00
C PHE A 458 -13.47 4.24 5.18
N LEU A 459 -12.25 4.66 5.53
CA LEU A 459 -11.13 3.75 5.80
C LEU A 459 -11.41 2.85 7.01
N LEU A 460 -12.03 3.37 8.05
CA LEU A 460 -12.43 2.59 9.22
C LEU A 460 -13.51 1.56 8.86
N LYS A 461 -14.53 1.97 8.08
CA LYS A 461 -15.61 1.06 7.63
C LYS A 461 -15.07 -0.11 6.80
N VAL A 462 -14.05 0.10 5.98
CA VAL A 462 -13.38 -0.99 5.24
C VAL A 462 -12.33 -1.74 6.07
N GLY A 463 -12.30 -1.57 7.40
CA GLY A 463 -11.46 -2.35 8.31
C GLY A 463 -9.98 -1.95 8.32
N LEU A 464 -9.64 -0.74 7.90
CA LEU A 464 -8.25 -0.25 7.85
C LEU A 464 -7.85 0.65 9.02
N GLY A 465 -8.64 0.64 10.10
CA GLY A 465 -8.42 1.48 11.29
C GLY A 465 -7.02 1.37 11.90
N TYR A 466 -6.38 0.19 11.80
CA TYR A 466 -5.05 -0.08 12.36
C TYR A 466 -3.87 0.51 11.55
N LEU A 467 -4.12 1.05 10.35
CA LEU A 467 -3.08 1.67 9.54
C LEU A 467 -2.76 3.08 10.06
N THR A 468 -1.67 3.66 9.57
CA THR A 468 -1.32 5.06 9.82
C THR A 468 -1.24 5.79 8.48
N ILE A 469 -1.42 7.11 8.49
CA ILE A 469 -1.32 7.95 7.29
C ILE A 469 0.09 7.88 6.67
N ASN A 470 1.12 7.74 7.51
CA ASN A 470 2.52 7.65 7.08
C ASN A 470 2.95 6.25 6.58
N ARG A 471 2.08 5.23 6.67
CA ARG A 471 2.40 3.89 6.18
C ARG A 471 2.63 3.90 4.67
N THR A 472 3.78 3.36 4.24
CA THR A 472 4.16 3.35 2.83
C THR A 472 3.27 2.43 2.01
N SER A 473 2.84 2.87 0.83
CA SER A 473 1.91 2.08 0.00
C SER A 473 2.49 0.74 -0.47
N ASN A 474 3.82 0.61 -0.55
CA ASN A 474 4.48 -0.62 -0.97
C ASN A 474 4.52 -1.72 0.10
N THR A 475 4.15 -1.43 1.35
CA THR A 475 4.03 -2.43 2.42
C THR A 475 2.60 -2.89 2.64
N LEU A 476 1.67 -2.43 1.79
CA LEU A 476 0.29 -2.86 1.81
C LEU A 476 0.15 -4.19 1.08
N SER A 477 -0.68 -5.07 1.62
CA SER A 477 -1.19 -6.25 0.92
C SER A 477 -2.09 -5.85 -0.26
N GLY A 478 -2.38 -6.81 -1.15
CA GLY A 478 -3.32 -6.61 -2.25
C GLY A 478 -4.70 -6.17 -1.75
N GLY A 479 -5.23 -6.86 -0.73
CA GLY A 479 -6.51 -6.52 -0.09
C GLY A 479 -6.50 -5.15 0.60
N GLU A 480 -5.44 -4.78 1.34
CA GLU A 480 -5.33 -3.42 1.92
C GLU A 480 -5.31 -2.34 0.82
N SER A 481 -4.57 -2.55 -0.26
CA SER A 481 -4.50 -1.62 -1.39
C SER A 481 -5.86 -1.46 -2.08
N GLN A 482 -6.58 -2.56 -2.27
CA GLN A 482 -7.91 -2.57 -2.87
C GLN A 482 -8.92 -1.79 -2.01
N ARG A 483 -8.91 -2.02 -0.69
CA ARG A 483 -9.80 -1.33 0.26
C ARG A 483 -9.48 0.16 0.36
N ILE A 484 -8.21 0.54 0.25
CA ILE A 484 -7.82 1.96 0.11
C ILE A 484 -8.42 2.56 -1.16
N ASN A 485 -8.27 1.91 -2.32
CA ASN A 485 -8.84 2.41 -3.58
C ASN A 485 -10.38 2.53 -3.53
N LEU A 486 -11.04 1.58 -2.85
CA LEU A 486 -12.48 1.62 -2.61
C LEU A 486 -12.87 2.83 -1.74
N ALA A 487 -12.20 3.02 -0.61
CA ALA A 487 -12.44 4.16 0.27
C ALA A 487 -12.16 5.51 -0.43
N THR A 488 -11.08 5.61 -1.21
CA THR A 488 -10.76 6.80 -2.03
C THR A 488 -11.87 7.07 -3.05
N SER A 489 -12.41 6.03 -3.69
CA SER A 489 -13.50 6.16 -4.66
C SER A 489 -14.78 6.72 -4.04
N LEU A 490 -15.12 6.30 -2.81
CA LEU A 490 -16.26 6.87 -2.07
C LEU A 490 -16.05 8.35 -1.73
N GLY A 491 -14.80 8.73 -1.42
CA GLY A 491 -14.43 10.12 -1.12
C GLY A 491 -14.46 11.07 -2.32
N SER A 492 -14.54 10.55 -3.56
CA SER A 492 -14.45 11.35 -4.79
C SER A 492 -15.76 12.05 -5.19
N SER A 493 -16.89 11.78 -4.50
CA SER A 493 -18.21 12.37 -4.76
C SER A 493 -18.72 12.27 -6.21
N LEU A 494 -18.24 11.29 -6.98
CA LEU A 494 -18.68 11.08 -8.36
C LEU A 494 -20.10 10.48 -8.41
N VAL A 495 -20.93 10.97 -9.33
CA VAL A 495 -22.32 10.54 -9.56
C VAL A 495 -22.49 10.19 -11.04
N GLY A 496 -23.27 9.15 -11.34
CA GLY A 496 -23.57 8.74 -12.71
C GLY A 496 -22.47 7.94 -13.39
N SER A 497 -21.51 7.42 -12.62
CA SER A 497 -20.43 6.54 -13.11
C SER A 497 -20.79 5.06 -12.94
N ILE A 498 -20.07 4.20 -13.66
CA ILE A 498 -20.12 2.73 -13.49
C ILE A 498 -18.85 2.29 -12.76
N TYR A 499 -18.99 1.80 -11.54
CA TYR A 499 -17.88 1.20 -10.80
C TYR A 499 -17.86 -0.30 -11.06
N ILE A 500 -16.69 -0.83 -11.40
CA ILE A 500 -16.48 -2.25 -11.69
C ILE A 500 -15.41 -2.76 -10.74
N LEU A 501 -15.80 -3.65 -9.83
CA LEU A 501 -14.96 -4.14 -8.75
C LEU A 501 -14.64 -5.62 -8.94
N ASP A 502 -13.37 -5.97 -8.75
CA ASP A 502 -12.87 -7.34 -8.88
C ASP A 502 -12.74 -7.97 -7.50
N GLU A 503 -13.72 -8.79 -7.11
CA GLU A 503 -13.69 -9.59 -5.87
C GLU A 503 -13.24 -8.80 -4.62
N PRO A 504 -13.97 -7.72 -4.26
CA PRO A 504 -13.59 -6.84 -3.14
C PRO A 504 -13.63 -7.51 -1.76
N SER A 505 -14.22 -8.70 -1.63
CA SER A 505 -14.23 -9.49 -0.39
C SER A 505 -12.92 -10.25 -0.13
N ILE A 506 -11.97 -10.25 -1.07
CA ILE A 506 -10.72 -11.02 -0.92
C ILE A 506 -9.92 -10.61 0.33
N GLY A 507 -9.48 -11.62 1.07
CA GLY A 507 -8.72 -11.46 2.31
C GLY A 507 -9.49 -10.71 3.40
N LEU A 508 -10.83 -10.64 3.31
CA LEU A 508 -11.70 -10.18 4.37
C LEU A 508 -12.24 -11.35 5.15
N HIS A 509 -12.33 -11.15 6.46
CA HIS A 509 -13.10 -12.02 7.32
C HIS A 509 -14.60 -11.77 7.09
N SER A 510 -15.46 -12.78 7.21
CA SER A 510 -16.90 -12.67 6.92
C SER A 510 -17.60 -11.51 7.65
N ARG A 511 -17.15 -11.20 8.89
CA ARG A 511 -17.57 -9.99 9.64
C ARG A 511 -17.33 -8.69 8.88
N ASP A 512 -16.16 -8.54 8.27
CA ASP A 512 -15.76 -7.31 7.59
C ASP A 512 -16.41 -7.22 6.20
N THR A 513 -16.85 -8.35 5.62
CA THR A 513 -17.66 -8.40 4.39
C THR A 513 -19.01 -7.70 4.58
N GLU A 514 -19.64 -7.79 5.75
CA GLU A 514 -20.89 -7.06 6.04
C GLU A 514 -20.70 -5.54 5.91
N ASN A 515 -19.57 -5.01 6.41
CA ASN A 515 -19.24 -3.58 6.29
C ASN A 515 -18.96 -3.18 4.82
N LEU A 516 -18.29 -4.06 4.07
CA LEU A 516 -18.05 -3.85 2.65
C LEU A 516 -19.38 -3.75 1.88
N ILE A 517 -20.36 -4.58 2.18
CA ILE A 517 -21.68 -4.53 1.55
C ILE A 517 -22.36 -3.17 1.81
N GLU A 518 -22.27 -2.62 3.02
CA GLU A 518 -22.79 -1.29 3.32
C GLU A 518 -22.10 -0.21 2.47
N VAL A 519 -20.78 -0.30 2.34
CA VAL A 519 -19.98 0.59 1.50
C VAL A 519 -20.42 0.52 0.02
N LEU A 520 -20.62 -0.68 -0.53
CA LEU A 520 -21.08 -0.87 -1.91
C LEU A 520 -22.49 -0.29 -2.13
N LYS A 521 -23.38 -0.45 -1.14
CA LYS A 521 -24.72 0.15 -1.16
C LYS A 521 -24.66 1.67 -1.12
N ASN A 522 -23.80 2.25 -0.27
CA ASN A 522 -23.61 3.70 -0.23
C ASN A 522 -23.10 4.24 -1.57
N LEU A 523 -22.14 3.56 -2.22
CA LEU A 523 -21.66 3.94 -3.55
C LEU A 523 -22.77 3.93 -4.60
N ARG A 524 -23.65 2.92 -4.55
CA ARG A 524 -24.84 2.82 -5.40
C ARG A 524 -25.83 3.95 -5.11
N ASP A 525 -26.14 4.19 -3.84
CA ASP A 525 -27.20 5.12 -3.39
C ASP A 525 -26.87 6.59 -3.68
N ILE A 526 -25.58 6.93 -3.84
CA ILE A 526 -25.12 8.23 -4.35
C ILE A 526 -25.55 8.46 -5.82
N GLY A 527 -25.99 7.43 -6.54
CA GLY A 527 -26.45 7.50 -7.92
C GLY A 527 -25.46 6.91 -8.92
N ASN A 528 -24.66 5.93 -8.48
CA ASN A 528 -23.76 5.18 -9.35
C ASN A 528 -24.29 3.77 -9.61
N THR A 529 -23.82 3.16 -10.70
CA THR A 529 -24.04 1.74 -10.96
C THR A 529 -22.82 0.97 -10.49
N VAL A 530 -23.01 -0.04 -9.64
CA VAL A 530 -21.90 -0.79 -9.04
C VAL A 530 -21.97 -2.22 -9.55
N ILE A 531 -21.01 -2.63 -10.36
CA ILE A 531 -20.85 -3.98 -10.88
C ILE A 531 -19.71 -4.65 -10.11
N VAL A 532 -19.99 -5.78 -9.50
CA VAL A 532 -19.03 -6.52 -8.67
C VAL A 532 -18.87 -7.92 -9.25
N VAL A 533 -17.65 -8.33 -9.58
CA VAL A 533 -17.36 -9.74 -9.87
C VAL A 533 -17.11 -10.42 -8.54
N GLU A 534 -17.96 -11.38 -8.15
CA GLU A 534 -17.88 -11.99 -6.82
C GLU A 534 -18.37 -13.45 -6.75
N HIS A 535 -17.87 -14.12 -5.71
CA HIS A 535 -18.20 -15.48 -5.31
C HIS A 535 -18.70 -15.57 -3.87
N ASP A 536 -18.62 -14.49 -3.10
CA ASP A 536 -19.12 -14.45 -1.74
C ASP A 536 -20.66 -14.51 -1.68
N GLU A 537 -21.16 -15.37 -0.79
CA GLU A 537 -22.58 -15.64 -0.60
C GLU A 537 -23.34 -14.41 -0.09
N ASP A 538 -22.75 -13.63 0.83
CA ASP A 538 -23.41 -12.50 1.46
C ASP A 538 -23.46 -11.29 0.53
N VAL A 539 -22.42 -11.10 -0.30
CA VAL A 539 -22.45 -10.10 -1.37
C VAL A 539 -23.52 -10.44 -2.42
N MET A 540 -23.64 -11.72 -2.82
CA MET A 540 -24.71 -12.17 -3.73
C MET A 540 -26.10 -11.93 -3.15
N LYS A 541 -26.32 -12.27 -1.87
CA LYS A 541 -27.59 -12.01 -1.17
C LYS A 541 -27.95 -10.53 -1.12
N ALA A 542 -26.95 -9.66 -1.00
CA ALA A 542 -27.15 -8.22 -0.89
C ALA A 542 -27.33 -7.51 -2.24
N ALA A 543 -27.08 -8.19 -3.36
CA ALA A 543 -27.16 -7.64 -4.70
C ALA A 543 -28.62 -7.33 -5.09
N ASP A 544 -28.80 -6.24 -5.83
CA ASP A 544 -30.10 -5.92 -6.45
C ASP A 544 -30.34 -6.75 -7.72
N TYR A 545 -29.28 -7.17 -8.39
CA TYR A 545 -29.31 -7.93 -9.63
C TYR A 545 -28.09 -8.83 -9.74
N ILE A 546 -28.27 -10.05 -10.25
CA ILE A 546 -27.22 -11.06 -10.41
C ILE A 546 -27.17 -11.50 -11.86
N ILE A 547 -25.96 -11.61 -12.39
CA ILE A 547 -25.63 -12.16 -13.69
C ILE A 547 -24.75 -13.37 -13.44
N ASP A 548 -25.23 -14.56 -13.79
CA ASP A 548 -24.47 -15.80 -13.67
C ASP A 548 -23.96 -16.18 -15.07
N ILE A 549 -22.63 -16.31 -15.20
CA ILE A 549 -21.94 -16.68 -16.43
C ILE A 549 -21.39 -18.10 -16.29
N GLY A 550 -21.70 -18.98 -17.23
CA GLY A 550 -21.34 -20.39 -17.17
C GLY A 550 -21.69 -21.12 -18.47
N PRO A 551 -22.13 -22.39 -18.41
CA PRO A 551 -22.29 -23.23 -17.21
C PRO A 551 -20.97 -23.74 -16.62
N GLU A 552 -19.92 -23.85 -17.44
CA GLU A 552 -18.59 -24.36 -17.05
C GLU A 552 -17.50 -23.29 -17.30
N ALA A 553 -16.23 -23.68 -17.14
CA ALA A 553 -15.08 -22.83 -17.42
C ALA A 553 -14.59 -22.94 -18.87
N GLY A 554 -13.80 -21.97 -19.34
CA GLY A 554 -13.10 -22.04 -20.62
C GLY A 554 -14.04 -22.10 -21.81
N TYR A 555 -13.75 -22.95 -22.79
CA TYR A 555 -14.53 -23.06 -24.03
C TYR A 555 -15.96 -23.60 -23.80
N LEU A 556 -16.20 -24.31 -22.69
CA LEU A 556 -17.52 -24.77 -22.26
C LEU A 556 -18.32 -23.69 -21.52
N GLY A 557 -17.68 -22.61 -21.11
CA GLY A 557 -18.31 -21.45 -20.48
C GLY A 557 -18.81 -20.41 -21.47
N GLY A 558 -18.83 -19.15 -21.02
CA GLY A 558 -19.09 -17.97 -21.85
C GLY A 558 -20.56 -17.71 -22.16
N GLU A 559 -21.49 -18.46 -21.57
CA GLU A 559 -22.93 -18.30 -21.76
C GLU A 559 -23.55 -17.56 -20.58
N LEU A 560 -24.60 -16.78 -20.87
CA LEU A 560 -25.43 -16.17 -19.84
C LEU A 560 -26.42 -17.22 -19.32
N VAL A 561 -26.13 -17.83 -18.16
CA VAL A 561 -26.97 -18.91 -17.62
C VAL A 561 -28.12 -18.39 -16.76
N PHE A 562 -27.96 -17.22 -16.14
CA PHE A 562 -29.02 -16.56 -15.39
C PHE A 562 -28.82 -15.04 -15.35
N ALA A 563 -29.92 -14.28 -15.34
CA ALA A 563 -29.94 -12.85 -15.07
C ALA A 563 -31.24 -12.47 -14.35
N GLY A 564 -31.15 -11.92 -13.14
CA GLY A 564 -32.33 -11.64 -12.32
C GLY A 564 -31.98 -11.25 -10.88
N ASP A 565 -32.97 -11.20 -10.00
CA ASP A 565 -32.72 -10.98 -8.57
C ASP A 565 -32.30 -12.27 -7.84
N TYR A 566 -31.83 -12.12 -6.58
CA TYR A 566 -31.38 -13.25 -5.78
C TYR A 566 -32.49 -14.27 -5.45
N ALA A 567 -33.75 -13.83 -5.37
CA ALA A 567 -34.87 -14.74 -5.10
C ALA A 567 -35.09 -15.68 -6.29
N ALA A 568 -35.10 -15.14 -7.51
CA ALA A 568 -35.21 -15.90 -8.75
C ALA A 568 -34.00 -16.83 -8.99
N LEU A 569 -32.80 -16.45 -8.53
CA LEU A 569 -31.60 -17.30 -8.66
C LEU A 569 -31.76 -18.63 -7.93
N LYS A 570 -32.42 -18.65 -6.75
CA LYS A 570 -32.62 -19.89 -5.97
C LYS A 570 -33.43 -20.95 -6.72
N ASP A 571 -34.33 -20.52 -7.60
CA ASP A 571 -35.16 -21.41 -8.39
C ASP A 571 -34.50 -21.80 -9.73
N ALA A 572 -33.42 -21.12 -10.11
CA ALA A 572 -32.67 -21.42 -11.32
C ALA A 572 -31.93 -22.78 -11.23
N ASP A 573 -31.71 -23.42 -12.38
CA ASP A 573 -30.91 -24.63 -12.50
C ASP A 573 -29.46 -24.31 -12.91
N THR A 574 -28.80 -23.43 -12.15
CA THR A 574 -27.38 -23.12 -12.35
C THR A 574 -26.52 -23.78 -11.29
N LEU A 575 -25.22 -23.91 -11.56
CA LEU A 575 -24.27 -24.47 -10.60
C LEU A 575 -24.21 -23.62 -9.32
N THR A 576 -24.17 -22.30 -9.46
CA THR A 576 -24.19 -21.36 -8.32
C THR A 576 -25.47 -21.52 -7.50
N SER A 577 -26.64 -21.59 -8.14
CA SER A 577 -27.91 -21.84 -7.45
C SER A 577 -27.91 -23.15 -6.66
N LYS A 578 -27.34 -24.23 -7.23
CA LYS A 578 -27.23 -25.52 -6.55
C LYS A 578 -26.44 -25.46 -5.24
N TYR A 579 -25.34 -24.70 -5.20
CA TYR A 579 -24.57 -24.49 -3.96
C TYR A 579 -25.31 -23.57 -2.98
N LEU A 580 -25.89 -22.46 -3.46
CA LEU A 580 -26.63 -21.50 -2.61
C LEU A 580 -27.89 -22.11 -1.96
N THR A 581 -28.52 -23.09 -2.61
CA THR A 581 -29.71 -23.79 -2.10
C THR A 581 -29.38 -25.06 -1.33
N GLY A 582 -28.11 -25.47 -1.26
CA GLY A 582 -27.67 -26.72 -0.64
C GLY A 582 -28.01 -27.99 -1.42
N ARG A 583 -28.50 -27.88 -2.68
CA ARG A 583 -28.67 -29.04 -3.57
C ARG A 583 -27.33 -29.70 -3.90
N LEU A 584 -26.27 -28.89 -3.95
CA LEU A 584 -24.87 -29.30 -3.91
C LEU A 584 -24.22 -28.67 -2.68
N GLU A 585 -23.34 -29.42 -2.01
CA GLU A 585 -22.65 -28.93 -0.82
C GLU A 585 -21.23 -29.50 -0.72
N ILE A 586 -20.34 -28.75 -0.10
CA ILE A 586 -19.06 -29.26 0.38
C ILE A 586 -19.33 -29.95 1.71
N LYS A 587 -19.22 -31.27 1.75
CA LYS A 587 -19.54 -32.08 2.93
C LYS A 587 -18.48 -31.94 4.03
N VAL A 588 -18.95 -31.89 5.27
CA VAL A 588 -18.07 -31.96 6.45
C VAL A 588 -17.46 -33.38 6.54
N PRO A 589 -16.14 -33.52 6.76
CA PRO A 589 -15.52 -34.83 6.93
C PRO A 589 -16.10 -35.61 8.12
N GLU A 590 -16.50 -36.87 7.91
CA GLU A 590 -17.09 -37.71 8.98
C GLU A 590 -16.08 -38.02 10.10
N LYS A 591 -14.78 -38.08 9.78
CA LYS A 591 -13.69 -38.33 10.73
C LYS A 591 -12.55 -37.36 10.45
N ARG A 592 -12.15 -36.61 11.49
CA ARG A 592 -10.96 -35.77 11.46
C ARG A 592 -9.71 -36.58 11.79
N ARG A 593 -8.59 -36.25 11.16
CA ARG A 593 -7.30 -36.90 11.40
C ARG A 593 -6.79 -36.57 12.81
N LYS A 594 -6.17 -37.54 13.47
CA LYS A 594 -5.51 -37.33 14.77
C LYS A 594 -4.01 -37.20 14.56
N ALA A 595 -3.47 -36.05 14.94
CA ALA A 595 -2.03 -35.81 14.86
C ALA A 595 -1.27 -36.59 15.95
N LYS A 596 -0.10 -37.08 15.57
CA LYS A 596 0.86 -37.74 16.49
C LYS A 596 2.02 -36.83 16.86
N GLU A 597 2.34 -35.89 15.97
CA GLU A 597 3.52 -35.03 16.03
C GLU A 597 3.08 -33.59 15.75
N PHE A 598 3.79 -32.63 16.33
CA PHE A 598 3.45 -31.22 16.30
C PHE A 598 4.68 -30.36 15.98
N ILE A 599 4.43 -29.18 15.42
CA ILE A 599 5.38 -28.07 15.42
C ILE A 599 5.03 -27.21 16.64
N HIS A 600 6.02 -26.92 17.48
CA HIS A 600 5.86 -26.09 18.66
C HIS A 600 6.50 -24.72 18.39
N ILE A 601 5.68 -23.66 18.37
CA ILE A 601 6.14 -22.27 18.32
C ILE A 601 6.05 -21.71 19.73
N LYS A 602 7.14 -21.17 20.27
CA LYS A 602 7.19 -20.56 21.60
C LYS A 602 7.56 -19.08 21.55
N GLY A 603 6.82 -18.26 22.29
CA GLY A 603 7.09 -16.85 22.52
C GLY A 603 7.09 -15.99 21.26
N ALA A 604 6.18 -16.22 20.31
CA ALA A 604 6.11 -15.44 19.08
C ALA A 604 5.69 -13.97 19.32
N ARG A 605 6.55 -13.02 18.93
CA ARG A 605 6.46 -11.58 19.24
C ARG A 605 6.68 -10.65 18.03
N SER A 606 6.85 -11.18 16.83
CA SER A 606 6.98 -10.33 15.64
C SER A 606 5.72 -9.46 15.43
N ASN A 607 5.92 -8.21 15.00
CA ASN A 607 4.88 -7.21 14.75
C ASN A 607 3.90 -7.03 15.93
N ASN A 608 2.64 -7.42 15.77
CA ASN A 608 1.60 -7.25 16.78
C ASN A 608 1.35 -8.50 17.64
N LEU A 609 2.07 -9.61 17.42
CA LEU A 609 1.91 -10.85 18.19
C LEU A 609 2.32 -10.66 19.66
N LYS A 610 1.50 -11.19 20.58
CA LYS A 610 1.59 -10.94 22.03
C LYS A 610 2.32 -12.04 22.79
N ASN A 611 3.51 -12.42 22.33
CA ASN A 611 4.30 -13.49 22.96
C ASN A 611 3.52 -14.81 23.04
N ILE A 612 3.00 -15.27 21.90
CA ILE A 612 2.11 -16.42 21.84
C ILE A 612 2.87 -17.75 21.68
N ASP A 613 2.32 -18.79 22.30
CA ASP A 613 2.73 -20.18 22.13
C ASP A 613 1.67 -20.92 21.30
N VAL A 614 2.08 -21.66 20.28
CA VAL A 614 1.18 -22.33 19.33
C VAL A 614 1.70 -23.71 18.96
N ASP A 615 0.84 -24.71 19.09
CA ASP A 615 1.11 -26.08 18.64
C ASP A 615 0.36 -26.36 17.34
N ILE A 616 1.09 -26.74 16.29
CA ILE A 616 0.53 -27.00 14.95
C ILE A 616 0.64 -28.49 14.65
N PRO A 617 -0.48 -29.22 14.48
CA PRO A 617 -0.44 -30.65 14.17
C PRO A 617 0.10 -30.92 12.76
N LEU A 618 0.87 -32.01 12.63
CA LEU A 618 1.37 -32.51 11.35
C LEU A 618 0.47 -33.58 10.73
N GLU A 619 0.70 -33.86 9.44
CA GLU A 619 -0.03 -34.85 8.61
C GLU A 619 -1.56 -34.63 8.61
N SER A 620 -1.96 -33.37 8.70
CA SER A 620 -3.36 -32.95 8.77
C SER A 620 -3.57 -31.63 8.04
N LEU A 621 -4.84 -31.28 7.78
CA LEU A 621 -5.21 -29.97 7.24
C LEU A 621 -5.37 -28.98 8.40
N VAL A 622 -4.42 -28.05 8.55
CA VAL A 622 -4.50 -26.99 9.56
C VAL A 622 -4.90 -25.69 8.91
N VAL A 623 -5.91 -25.01 9.46
CA VAL A 623 -6.32 -23.68 9.02
C VAL A 623 -5.99 -22.64 10.08
N ILE A 624 -5.29 -21.59 9.69
CA ILE A 624 -5.05 -20.40 10.51
C ILE A 624 -6.08 -19.35 10.10
N SER A 625 -6.99 -19.00 11.02
CA SER A 625 -8.07 -18.04 10.80
C SER A 625 -7.98 -16.83 11.75
N GLY A 626 -8.94 -15.93 11.64
CA GLY A 626 -9.05 -14.69 12.41
C GLY A 626 -9.21 -13.45 11.52
N VAL A 627 -9.49 -12.30 12.13
CA VAL A 627 -9.76 -11.04 11.39
C VAL A 627 -8.54 -10.50 10.64
N SER A 628 -8.74 -9.67 9.62
CA SER A 628 -7.65 -9.11 8.82
C SER A 628 -6.79 -8.18 9.67
N GLY A 629 -5.46 -8.38 9.66
CA GLY A 629 -4.54 -7.66 10.55
C GLY A 629 -4.38 -8.26 11.96
N SER A 630 -4.96 -9.44 12.26
CA SER A 630 -4.79 -10.09 13.58
C SER A 630 -3.39 -10.67 13.84
N GLY A 631 -2.59 -10.91 12.79
CA GLY A 631 -1.24 -11.48 12.91
C GLY A 631 -1.02 -12.83 12.20
N LYS A 632 -2.01 -13.34 11.46
CA LYS A 632 -1.95 -14.63 10.72
C LYS A 632 -0.71 -14.76 9.83
N SER A 633 -0.50 -13.81 8.93
CA SER A 633 0.64 -13.84 8.00
C SER A 633 1.97 -13.67 8.74
N THR A 634 2.02 -12.94 9.86
CA THR A 634 3.21 -12.82 10.69
C THR A 634 3.57 -14.14 11.35
N LEU A 635 2.59 -14.84 11.96
CA LEU A 635 2.84 -16.15 12.56
C LEU A 635 3.33 -17.17 11.52
N MET A 636 2.65 -17.22 10.38
CA MET A 636 2.88 -18.26 9.37
C MET A 636 4.10 -17.96 8.48
N LYS A 637 4.21 -16.77 7.88
CA LYS A 637 5.30 -16.45 6.95
C LYS A 637 6.57 -16.01 7.68
N GLU A 638 6.45 -15.04 8.60
CA GLU A 638 7.63 -14.41 9.20
C GLU A 638 8.29 -15.23 10.30
N ILE A 639 7.50 -16.04 11.02
CA ILE A 639 7.99 -16.90 12.11
C ILE A 639 8.14 -18.34 11.62
N LEU A 640 7.03 -19.02 11.33
CA LEU A 640 7.05 -20.46 11.04
C LEU A 640 7.86 -20.79 9.78
N THR A 641 7.52 -20.20 8.63
CA THR A 641 8.18 -20.52 7.37
C THR A 641 9.66 -20.14 7.39
N ASN A 642 9.97 -18.90 7.80
CA ASN A 642 11.35 -18.41 7.82
C ASN A 642 12.24 -19.22 8.77
N ASP A 643 11.77 -19.57 9.97
CA ASP A 643 12.58 -20.35 10.90
C ASP A 643 12.88 -21.75 10.36
N ILE A 644 11.87 -22.45 9.84
CA ILE A 644 12.07 -23.79 9.26
C ILE A 644 13.04 -23.72 8.08
N GLN A 645 12.93 -22.71 7.21
CA GLN A 645 13.89 -22.50 6.12
C GLN A 645 15.31 -22.25 6.63
N ILE A 646 15.48 -21.45 7.69
CA ILE A 646 16.78 -21.22 8.33
C ILE A 646 17.35 -22.53 8.90
N GLN A 647 16.55 -23.30 9.62
CA GLN A 647 16.97 -24.58 10.21
C GLN A 647 17.31 -25.65 9.16
N LEU A 648 16.68 -25.58 7.97
CA LEU A 648 16.97 -26.44 6.82
C LEU A 648 18.09 -25.90 5.92
N GLY A 649 18.66 -24.74 6.22
CA GLY A 649 19.76 -24.14 5.45
C GLY A 649 19.34 -23.49 4.12
N MET A 650 18.06 -23.17 3.94
CA MET A 650 17.50 -22.52 2.75
C MET A 650 17.63 -20.99 2.77
N GLY A 651 18.06 -20.42 3.91
CA GLY A 651 18.09 -18.98 4.16
C GLY A 651 16.76 -18.44 4.67
N GLY A 652 16.73 -17.20 5.16
CA GLY A 652 15.53 -16.56 5.71
C GLY A 652 15.86 -15.43 6.68
N LYS A 653 14.89 -14.57 6.98
CA LYS A 653 15.03 -13.53 8.00
C LYS A 653 14.41 -14.02 9.31
N LYS A 654 15.21 -14.07 10.38
CA LYS A 654 14.74 -14.48 11.70
C LYS A 654 13.75 -13.45 12.27
N GLY A 655 12.55 -13.88 12.60
CA GLY A 655 11.56 -13.10 13.36
C GLY A 655 11.88 -13.03 14.87
N ASP A 656 11.03 -12.35 15.64
CA ASP A 656 11.12 -12.31 17.10
C ASP A 656 10.27 -13.43 17.71
N TYR A 657 10.93 -14.46 18.23
CA TYR A 657 10.35 -15.61 18.91
C TYR A 657 11.41 -16.31 19.78
N ASP A 658 10.98 -17.19 20.69
CA ASP A 658 11.90 -17.94 21.56
C ASP A 658 12.43 -19.20 20.86
N SER A 659 11.54 -20.08 20.41
CA SER A 659 11.91 -21.28 19.64
C SER A 659 10.81 -21.73 18.68
N VAL A 660 11.23 -22.42 17.61
CA VAL A 660 10.34 -23.21 16.74
C VAL A 660 10.93 -24.62 16.68
N GLU A 661 10.22 -25.58 17.26
CA GLU A 661 10.65 -26.97 17.36
C GLU A 661 9.78 -27.84 16.44
N PHE A 662 10.39 -28.70 15.62
CA PHE A 662 9.67 -29.60 14.73
C PHE A 662 10.43 -30.92 14.50
N PRO A 663 9.72 -32.03 14.22
CA PRO A 663 10.34 -33.31 13.94
C PRO A 663 11.04 -33.33 12.58
N LYS A 664 12.36 -33.14 12.59
CA LYS A 664 13.23 -33.16 11.38
C LYS A 664 13.17 -34.44 10.55
N LYS A 665 12.65 -35.54 11.12
CA LYS A 665 12.40 -36.79 10.38
C LYS A 665 11.21 -36.67 9.42
N LEU A 666 10.22 -35.85 9.77
CA LEU A 666 8.97 -35.67 9.02
C LEU A 666 8.99 -34.43 8.13
N ILE A 667 9.81 -33.42 8.42
CA ILE A 667 9.89 -32.21 7.59
C ILE A 667 11.33 -32.06 7.09
N LYS A 668 11.52 -32.33 5.80
CA LYS A 668 12.81 -32.12 5.11
C LYS A 668 12.78 -30.94 4.15
N HIS A 669 11.59 -30.57 3.71
CA HIS A 669 11.35 -29.44 2.83
C HIS A 669 10.14 -28.65 3.32
N ILE A 670 10.14 -27.35 3.05
CA ILE A 670 9.01 -26.47 3.28
C ILE A 670 8.78 -25.67 2.01
N GLU A 671 7.52 -25.55 1.60
CA GLU A 671 7.13 -24.77 0.45
C GLU A 671 6.05 -23.76 0.85
N LEU A 672 6.36 -22.47 0.67
CA LEU A 672 5.39 -21.39 0.81
C LEU A 672 4.76 -21.11 -0.55
N ILE A 673 3.46 -21.35 -0.65
CA ILE A 673 2.66 -21.09 -1.85
C ILE A 673 1.81 -19.84 -1.56
N ASP A 674 2.33 -18.70 -2.03
CA ASP A 674 1.71 -17.39 -1.93
C ASP A 674 1.11 -16.92 -3.26
N GLN A 675 0.36 -15.82 -3.21
CA GLN A 675 -0.27 -15.19 -4.38
C GLN A 675 0.73 -14.42 -5.28
N ASN A 676 2.03 -14.47 -4.97
CA ASN A 676 3.01 -13.81 -5.81
C ASN A 676 3.06 -14.49 -7.19
N PRO A 677 3.17 -13.70 -8.29
CA PRO A 677 3.22 -14.27 -9.63
C PRO A 677 4.31 -15.33 -9.75
N ILE A 678 4.02 -16.47 -10.39
CA ILE A 678 4.99 -17.56 -10.61
C ILE A 678 6.26 -17.05 -11.30
N GLY A 679 6.09 -16.10 -12.22
CA GLY A 679 7.18 -15.43 -12.90
C GLY A 679 6.75 -14.05 -13.35
N LYS A 680 7.63 -13.06 -13.17
CA LYS A 680 7.47 -11.72 -13.75
C LYS A 680 7.75 -11.69 -15.26
N SER A 681 8.36 -12.75 -15.78
CA SER A 681 8.68 -12.87 -17.19
C SER A 681 7.48 -13.44 -17.94
N SER A 682 7.12 -12.75 -19.01
CA SER A 682 6.10 -13.16 -19.99
C SER A 682 6.39 -14.51 -20.67
N ARG A 683 7.62 -15.04 -20.50
CA ARG A 683 8.13 -16.31 -21.01
C ARG A 683 7.80 -17.55 -20.18
N SER A 684 7.34 -17.36 -18.95
CA SER A 684 6.84 -18.45 -18.11
C SER A 684 5.39 -18.73 -18.49
N ASN A 685 5.00 -20.00 -18.51
CA ASN A 685 3.61 -20.44 -18.73
C ASN A 685 3.36 -21.79 -18.03
N PRO A 686 2.10 -22.25 -17.89
CA PRO A 686 1.78 -23.49 -17.19
C PRO A 686 2.53 -24.72 -17.72
N VAL A 687 2.65 -24.85 -19.04
CA VAL A 687 3.26 -26.04 -19.67
C VAL A 687 4.79 -26.11 -19.49
N THR A 688 5.47 -24.95 -19.45
CA THR A 688 6.91 -24.88 -19.13
C THR A 688 7.15 -25.14 -17.65
N TYR A 689 6.26 -24.69 -16.76
CA TYR A 689 6.40 -24.88 -15.32
C TYR A 689 6.34 -26.36 -14.92
N LEU A 690 5.43 -27.13 -15.52
CA LEU A 690 5.31 -28.58 -15.30
C LEU A 690 6.35 -29.41 -16.07
N LYS A 691 7.20 -28.76 -16.87
CA LYS A 691 8.15 -29.42 -17.77
C LYS A 691 7.47 -30.41 -18.73
N ALA A 692 6.21 -30.19 -19.06
CA ALA A 692 5.50 -30.92 -20.11
C ALA A 692 5.94 -30.41 -21.50
N TYR A 693 6.32 -29.13 -21.59
CA TYR A 693 6.75 -28.52 -22.85
C TYR A 693 8.00 -29.16 -23.43
N ASP A 694 8.90 -29.71 -22.60
CA ASP A 694 10.09 -30.40 -23.07
C ASP A 694 9.74 -31.65 -23.87
N ASP A 695 8.72 -32.40 -23.43
CA ASP A 695 8.24 -33.59 -24.12
C ASP A 695 7.48 -33.20 -25.41
N ILE A 696 6.68 -32.13 -25.38
CA ILE A 696 6.01 -31.60 -26.57
C ILE A 696 7.04 -31.16 -27.63
N ARG A 697 8.09 -30.43 -27.24
CA ARG A 697 9.15 -30.01 -28.18
C ARG A 697 9.93 -31.19 -28.74
N ASP A 698 10.17 -32.22 -27.94
CA ASP A 698 10.78 -33.47 -28.39
C ASP A 698 9.89 -34.19 -29.41
N LEU A 699 8.57 -34.28 -29.14
CA LEU A 699 7.58 -34.83 -30.07
C LEU A 699 7.58 -34.12 -31.43
N PHE A 700 7.60 -32.78 -31.45
CA PHE A 700 7.67 -32.01 -32.70
C PHE A 700 8.99 -32.20 -33.44
N SER A 701 10.12 -32.32 -32.74
CA SER A 701 11.41 -32.59 -33.37
C SER A 701 11.53 -33.97 -34.01
N LYS A 702 10.67 -34.92 -33.60
CA LYS A 702 10.63 -36.27 -34.13
C LYS A 702 9.83 -36.40 -35.43
N GLN A 703 9.05 -35.37 -35.79
CA GLN A 703 8.24 -35.36 -37.02
C GLN A 703 9.10 -35.44 -38.28
N LYS A 704 8.56 -36.03 -39.35
CA LYS A 704 9.30 -36.24 -40.60
C LYS A 704 9.77 -34.91 -41.22
N SER A 705 8.90 -33.91 -41.28
CA SER A 705 9.22 -32.56 -41.77
C SER A 705 10.32 -31.90 -40.94
N ALA A 706 10.22 -31.97 -39.60
CA ALA A 706 11.24 -31.44 -38.70
C ALA A 706 12.62 -32.10 -38.92
N LYS A 707 12.66 -33.43 -39.08
CA LYS A 707 13.91 -34.17 -39.35
C LYS A 707 14.54 -33.78 -40.69
N MET A 708 13.73 -33.58 -41.74
CA MET A 708 14.22 -33.16 -43.06
C MET A 708 14.83 -31.75 -43.02
N MET A 709 14.26 -30.85 -42.22
CA MET A 709 14.76 -29.48 -42.03
C MET A 709 15.88 -29.37 -40.98
N GLY A 710 16.25 -30.47 -40.30
CA GLY A 710 17.28 -30.48 -39.26
C GLY A 710 16.86 -29.80 -37.95
N TYR A 711 15.55 -29.64 -37.72
CA TYR A 711 15.03 -28.98 -36.53
C TYR A 711 15.13 -29.86 -35.27
N LYS A 712 15.91 -29.38 -34.31
CA LYS A 712 16.02 -29.90 -32.93
C LYS A 712 14.94 -29.33 -32.00
N PRO A 713 14.69 -29.92 -30.81
CA PRO A 713 13.71 -29.41 -29.82
C PRO A 713 13.86 -27.93 -29.44
N LYS A 714 15.07 -27.36 -29.58
CA LYS A 714 15.32 -25.93 -29.33
C LYS A 714 14.60 -24.99 -30.31
N HIS A 715 14.32 -25.42 -31.54
CA HIS A 715 13.66 -24.58 -32.54
C HIS A 715 12.16 -24.43 -32.24
N PHE A 716 11.55 -25.41 -31.59
CA PHE A 716 10.18 -25.35 -31.10
C PHE A 716 10.07 -24.66 -29.74
N SER A 717 11.06 -23.85 -29.34
CA SER A 717 11.03 -23.09 -28.09
C SER A 717 10.95 -21.60 -28.40
N PHE A 718 9.91 -20.92 -27.91
CA PHE A 718 9.78 -19.47 -28.03
C PHE A 718 10.80 -18.70 -27.16
N ASN A 719 11.50 -19.40 -26.25
CA ASN A 719 12.46 -18.80 -25.31
C ASN A 719 13.89 -18.71 -25.85
N VAL A 720 14.20 -19.39 -26.95
CA VAL A 720 15.57 -19.57 -27.45
C VAL A 720 15.66 -19.11 -28.91
N ASP A 721 16.79 -18.51 -29.28
CA ASP A 721 17.06 -18.14 -30.66
C ASP A 721 17.13 -19.37 -31.58
N GLY A 722 16.57 -19.22 -32.78
CA GLY A 722 16.42 -20.28 -33.76
C GLY A 722 15.05 -20.21 -34.44
N GLY A 723 14.02 -20.70 -33.75
CA GLY A 723 12.66 -20.81 -34.31
C GLY A 723 11.63 -19.78 -33.82
N ARG A 724 11.95 -18.99 -32.79
CA ARG A 724 11.08 -17.91 -32.30
C ARG A 724 11.07 -16.71 -33.26
N CYS A 725 10.01 -15.91 -33.22
CA CYS A 725 9.95 -14.63 -33.95
C CYS A 725 11.03 -13.67 -33.44
N ASP A 726 11.76 -13.02 -34.34
CA ASP A 726 12.89 -12.15 -34.02
C ASP A 726 12.43 -10.78 -33.48
N ASP A 727 11.28 -10.26 -33.96
CA ASP A 727 10.79 -8.92 -33.61
C ASP A 727 10.23 -8.86 -32.19
N CYS A 728 9.29 -9.75 -31.86
CA CYS A 728 8.76 -9.86 -30.50
C CYS A 728 9.64 -10.74 -29.60
N LYS A 729 10.76 -11.29 -30.10
CA LYS A 729 11.66 -12.20 -29.37
C LYS A 729 10.93 -13.38 -28.68
N GLY A 730 9.87 -13.88 -29.31
CA GLY A 730 9.04 -14.97 -28.81
C GLY A 730 7.94 -14.60 -27.81
N GLU A 731 7.72 -13.32 -27.52
CA GLU A 731 6.62 -12.89 -26.63
C GLU A 731 5.23 -12.97 -27.32
N GLY A 732 5.17 -12.71 -28.63
CA GLY A 732 3.93 -12.63 -29.42
C GLY A 732 3.27 -11.25 -29.37
N ILE A 733 3.70 -10.40 -28.44
CA ILE A 733 3.23 -9.03 -28.23
C ILE A 733 4.41 -8.04 -28.17
N ILE A 734 4.11 -6.77 -28.39
CA ILE A 734 5.05 -5.63 -28.26
C ILE A 734 4.44 -4.65 -27.26
N SER A 735 5.17 -4.36 -26.18
CA SER A 735 4.75 -3.38 -25.17
C SER A 735 5.19 -1.97 -25.59
N VAL A 736 4.24 -1.04 -25.60
CA VAL A 736 4.44 0.38 -25.90
C VAL A 736 4.20 1.18 -24.62
N SER A 737 5.23 1.90 -24.17
CA SER A 737 5.10 2.69 -22.95
C SER A 737 4.34 3.99 -23.19
N MET A 738 3.36 4.26 -22.31
CA MET A 738 2.46 5.42 -22.39
C MET A 738 2.76 6.41 -21.27
N GLN A 739 2.58 7.72 -21.52
CA GLN A 739 2.91 8.75 -20.52
C GLN A 739 1.86 8.91 -19.40
N PHE A 740 0.58 8.67 -19.69
CA PHE A 740 -0.54 8.95 -18.77
C PHE A 740 -1.46 7.75 -18.53
N MET A 741 -1.15 6.60 -19.13
CA MET A 741 -1.93 5.38 -19.04
C MET A 741 -0.99 4.22 -18.73
N ALA A 742 -1.55 3.07 -18.34
CA ALA A 742 -0.78 1.84 -18.27
C ALA A 742 -0.15 1.52 -19.64
N ASP A 743 1.03 0.91 -19.62
CA ASP A 743 1.69 0.43 -20.83
C ASP A 743 0.74 -0.47 -21.62
N ILE A 744 0.71 -0.30 -22.93
CA ILE A 744 -0.19 -1.02 -23.82
C ILE A 744 0.57 -2.17 -24.45
N GLU A 745 -0.04 -3.36 -24.46
CA GLU A 745 0.47 -4.53 -25.17
C GLU A 745 -0.27 -4.64 -26.51
N LEU A 746 0.47 -4.60 -27.62
CA LEU A 746 -0.05 -4.77 -28.97
C LEU A 746 0.38 -6.13 -29.52
N GLU A 747 -0.48 -6.76 -30.32
CA GLU A 747 -0.11 -7.98 -31.04
C GLU A 747 1.08 -7.71 -31.99
N CYS A 748 2.04 -8.64 -32.05
CA CYS A 748 3.18 -8.51 -32.95
C CYS A 748 2.73 -8.63 -34.41
N GLU A 749 2.92 -7.57 -35.20
CA GLU A 749 2.53 -7.53 -36.62
C GLU A 749 3.21 -8.63 -37.47
N THR A 750 4.44 -9.03 -37.12
CA THR A 750 5.24 -9.99 -37.90
C THR A 750 4.78 -11.43 -37.72
N CYS A 751 4.56 -11.86 -36.48
CA CYS A 751 4.15 -13.25 -36.19
C CYS A 751 2.65 -13.40 -35.92
N LYS A 752 1.90 -12.30 -35.82
CA LYS A 752 0.47 -12.28 -35.47
C LYS A 752 0.19 -13.14 -34.22
N GLY A 753 0.91 -12.83 -33.14
CA GLY A 753 0.76 -13.52 -31.86
C GLY A 753 1.33 -14.95 -31.78
N THR A 754 1.70 -15.59 -32.90
CA THR A 754 2.11 -17.02 -32.90
C THR A 754 3.44 -17.30 -32.20
N ARG A 755 4.28 -16.28 -31.95
CA ARG A 755 5.60 -16.36 -31.29
C ARG A 755 6.71 -17.06 -32.08
N PHE A 756 6.42 -17.68 -33.22
CA PHE A 756 7.38 -18.45 -34.02
C PHE A 756 7.56 -17.87 -35.43
N LYS A 757 8.63 -18.32 -36.11
CA LYS A 757 8.82 -18.09 -37.55
C LYS A 757 7.90 -19.01 -38.34
N ASN A 758 7.45 -18.55 -39.51
CA ASN A 758 6.54 -19.31 -40.38
C ASN A 758 7.06 -20.71 -40.72
N GLU A 759 8.37 -20.86 -40.97
CA GLU A 759 9.02 -22.15 -41.28
C GLU A 759 8.85 -23.18 -40.16
N VAL A 760 8.80 -22.76 -38.89
CA VAL A 760 8.58 -23.65 -37.74
C VAL A 760 7.13 -24.08 -37.65
N LEU A 761 6.20 -23.21 -38.03
CA LEU A 761 4.76 -23.48 -38.03
C LEU A 761 4.33 -24.46 -39.14
N GLU A 762 5.17 -24.69 -40.15
CA GLU A 762 4.93 -25.73 -41.16
C GLU A 762 5.06 -27.16 -40.60
N VAL A 763 5.77 -27.35 -39.49
CA VAL A 763 5.87 -28.64 -38.82
C VAL A 763 4.59 -28.88 -38.03
N LYS A 764 3.86 -29.94 -38.40
CA LYS A 764 2.61 -30.33 -37.78
C LYS A 764 2.70 -31.71 -37.12
N PHE A 765 1.92 -31.88 -36.07
CA PHE A 765 1.57 -33.15 -35.45
C PHE A 765 0.04 -33.24 -35.44
N ASP A 766 -0.51 -34.28 -36.08
CA ASP A 766 -1.95 -34.47 -36.25
C ASP A 766 -2.68 -33.19 -36.71
N GLU A 767 -2.22 -32.64 -37.84
CA GLU A 767 -2.67 -31.38 -38.46
C GLU A 767 -2.46 -30.07 -37.66
N LYS A 768 -1.94 -30.14 -36.43
CA LYS A 768 -1.71 -28.98 -35.55
C LYS A 768 -0.24 -28.60 -35.49
N ASN A 769 0.08 -27.32 -35.60
CA ASN A 769 1.43 -26.80 -35.41
C ASN A 769 1.72 -26.51 -33.92
N ILE A 770 2.97 -26.16 -33.58
CA ILE A 770 3.36 -25.91 -32.18
C ILE A 770 2.63 -24.72 -31.55
N SER A 771 2.30 -23.69 -32.33
CA SER A 771 1.49 -22.56 -31.86
C SER A 771 0.06 -23.01 -31.56
N ASP A 772 -0.55 -23.83 -32.42
CA ASP A 772 -1.90 -24.35 -32.20
C ASP A 772 -1.98 -25.13 -30.88
N ILE A 773 -0.99 -26.00 -30.60
CA ILE A 773 -0.90 -26.74 -29.33
C ILE A 773 -0.79 -25.79 -28.13
N LEU A 774 -0.03 -24.71 -28.25
CA LEU A 774 0.10 -23.73 -27.16
C LEU A 774 -1.18 -22.91 -26.93
N HIS A 775 -2.06 -22.78 -27.92
CA HIS A 775 -3.34 -22.09 -27.79
C HIS A 775 -4.47 -23.01 -27.34
N MET A 776 -4.28 -24.33 -27.32
CA MET A 776 -5.24 -25.26 -26.71
C MET A 776 -5.34 -25.03 -25.21
N THR A 777 -6.55 -25.15 -24.70
CA THR A 777 -6.80 -25.29 -23.26
C THR A 777 -6.21 -26.60 -22.74
N VAL A 778 -5.98 -26.70 -21.44
CA VAL A 778 -5.49 -27.95 -20.81
C VAL A 778 -6.44 -29.11 -21.08
N ASP A 779 -7.75 -28.88 -21.03
CA ASP A 779 -8.75 -29.91 -21.29
C ASP A 779 -8.69 -30.39 -22.75
N GLU A 780 -8.67 -29.47 -23.72
CA GLU A 780 -8.51 -29.80 -25.15
C GLU A 780 -7.20 -30.54 -25.41
N ALA A 781 -6.11 -30.11 -24.79
CA ALA A 781 -4.80 -30.74 -24.95
C ALA A 781 -4.78 -32.16 -24.36
N LEU A 782 -5.42 -32.38 -23.21
CA LEU A 782 -5.52 -33.71 -22.59
C LEU A 782 -6.26 -34.68 -23.50
N ASP A 783 -7.38 -34.26 -24.07
CA ASP A 783 -8.15 -35.09 -24.99
C ASP A 783 -7.36 -35.35 -26.29
N PHE A 784 -6.75 -34.32 -26.87
CA PHE A 784 -5.90 -34.44 -28.05
C PHE A 784 -4.72 -35.40 -27.85
N PHE A 785 -4.00 -35.31 -26.72
CA PHE A 785 -2.87 -36.20 -26.43
C PHE A 785 -3.31 -37.61 -26.03
N ARG A 786 -4.50 -37.79 -25.43
CA ARG A 786 -5.07 -39.12 -25.18
C ARG A 786 -5.43 -39.84 -26.48
N GLU A 787 -6.11 -39.15 -27.40
CA GLU A 787 -6.45 -39.68 -28.72
C GLU A 787 -5.20 -40.10 -29.51
N ASN A 788 -4.15 -39.29 -29.41
CA ASN A 788 -2.87 -39.53 -30.05
C ASN A 788 -1.90 -40.44 -29.25
N LYS A 789 -2.34 -41.02 -28.11
CA LYS A 789 -1.58 -41.99 -27.28
C LYS A 789 -0.25 -41.47 -26.69
N GLU A 790 -0.20 -40.19 -26.32
CA GLU A 790 0.96 -39.56 -25.69
C GLU A 790 0.85 -39.54 -24.16
N ASP A 791 0.82 -40.73 -23.55
CA ASP A 791 0.53 -40.93 -22.11
C ASP A 791 1.46 -40.15 -21.16
N LYS A 792 2.72 -39.96 -21.57
CA LYS A 792 3.72 -39.20 -20.78
C LYS A 792 3.33 -37.73 -20.64
N ILE A 793 2.80 -37.13 -21.72
CA ILE A 793 2.35 -35.74 -21.72
C ILE A 793 1.04 -35.62 -20.94
N VAL A 794 0.10 -36.56 -21.17
CA VAL A 794 -1.19 -36.62 -20.45
C VAL A 794 -0.97 -36.70 -18.93
N THR A 795 -0.06 -37.56 -18.47
CA THR A 795 0.25 -37.72 -17.04
C THR A 795 0.78 -36.43 -16.42
N LYS A 796 1.57 -35.65 -17.16
CA LYS A 796 2.11 -34.37 -16.67
C LYS A 796 1.08 -33.23 -16.67
N LEU A 797 0.12 -33.26 -17.58
CA LEU A 797 -0.91 -32.23 -17.72
C LEU A 797 -2.14 -32.48 -16.83
N THR A 798 -2.46 -33.75 -16.52
CA THR A 798 -3.65 -34.13 -15.74
C THR A 798 -3.77 -33.38 -14.41
N PRO A 799 -2.67 -33.16 -13.65
CA PRO A 799 -2.77 -32.40 -12.41
C PRO A 799 -3.24 -30.95 -12.56
N LEU A 800 -3.11 -30.31 -13.74
CA LEU A 800 -3.71 -28.99 -13.98
C LEU A 800 -5.24 -29.07 -14.03
N GLN A 801 -5.78 -30.10 -14.67
CA GLN A 801 -7.23 -30.34 -14.69
C GLN A 801 -7.74 -30.67 -13.28
N ASP A 802 -7.01 -31.49 -12.51
CA ASP A 802 -7.39 -31.88 -11.14
C ASP A 802 -7.49 -30.70 -10.18
N VAL A 803 -6.62 -29.70 -10.32
CA VAL A 803 -6.66 -28.46 -9.52
C VAL A 803 -7.64 -27.41 -10.07
N GLY A 804 -8.42 -27.76 -11.11
CA GLY A 804 -9.44 -26.89 -11.70
C GLY A 804 -8.94 -25.87 -12.71
N LEU A 805 -7.76 -26.07 -13.31
CA LEU A 805 -7.17 -25.20 -14.33
C LEU A 805 -7.31 -25.75 -15.76
N GLY A 806 -8.31 -26.59 -16.01
CA GLY A 806 -8.59 -27.17 -17.32
C GLY A 806 -8.80 -26.14 -18.44
N TYR A 807 -9.30 -24.96 -18.07
CA TYR A 807 -9.60 -23.87 -19.01
C TYR A 807 -8.39 -23.02 -19.43
N LEU A 808 -7.26 -23.10 -18.74
CA LEU A 808 -6.08 -22.29 -19.09
C LEU A 808 -5.47 -22.79 -20.41
N GLN A 809 -5.01 -21.86 -21.24
CA GLN A 809 -4.22 -22.25 -22.41
C GLN A 809 -2.82 -22.69 -21.99
N LEU A 810 -2.28 -23.72 -22.64
CA LEU A 810 -0.93 -24.25 -22.33
C LEU A 810 0.15 -23.17 -22.41
N GLY A 811 0.06 -22.30 -23.42
CA GLY A 811 0.99 -21.21 -23.71
C GLY A 811 0.68 -19.89 -23.03
N GLN A 812 -0.39 -19.80 -22.22
CA GLN A 812 -0.80 -18.57 -21.55
C GLN A 812 0.30 -18.02 -20.66
N SER A 813 0.56 -16.72 -20.75
CA SER A 813 1.67 -16.12 -20.00
C SER A 813 1.39 -16.12 -18.50
N SER A 814 2.39 -16.49 -17.69
CA SER A 814 2.30 -16.49 -16.23
C SER A 814 2.03 -15.11 -15.63
N SER A 815 2.31 -14.02 -16.35
CA SER A 815 1.99 -12.65 -15.91
C SER A 815 0.51 -12.31 -16.04
N THR A 816 -0.23 -13.03 -16.89
CA THR A 816 -1.68 -12.87 -17.10
C THR A 816 -2.51 -13.77 -16.18
N LEU A 817 -1.87 -14.67 -15.44
CA LEU A 817 -2.54 -15.52 -14.46
C LEU A 817 -2.87 -14.70 -13.21
N SER A 818 -4.07 -14.91 -12.68
CA SER A 818 -4.45 -14.46 -11.34
C SER A 818 -3.55 -15.10 -10.27
N GLY A 819 -3.48 -14.48 -9.09
CA GLY A 819 -2.74 -15.02 -7.95
C GLY A 819 -3.17 -16.45 -7.59
N GLY A 820 -4.48 -16.71 -7.59
CA GLY A 820 -5.05 -18.04 -7.32
C GLY A 820 -4.75 -19.08 -8.41
N GLU A 821 -4.76 -18.71 -9.69
CA GLU A 821 -4.30 -19.60 -10.78
C GLU A 821 -2.82 -19.93 -10.65
N ALA A 822 -2.00 -18.92 -10.33
CA ALA A 822 -0.58 -19.09 -10.09
C ALA A 822 -0.29 -20.08 -8.94
N GLN A 823 -1.03 -19.98 -7.83
CA GLN A 823 -0.92 -20.95 -6.73
C GLN A 823 -1.30 -22.37 -7.17
N ARG A 824 -2.38 -22.53 -7.93
CA ARG A 824 -2.86 -23.83 -8.40
C ARG A 824 -1.90 -24.49 -9.39
N VAL A 825 -1.23 -23.74 -10.26
CA VAL A 825 -0.15 -24.28 -11.12
C VAL A 825 1.03 -24.78 -10.26
N LYS A 826 1.41 -24.05 -9.20
CA LYS A 826 2.44 -24.52 -8.25
C LYS A 826 2.00 -25.83 -7.60
N LEU A 827 0.77 -25.90 -7.09
CA LEU A 827 0.16 -27.11 -6.50
C LEU A 827 0.20 -28.30 -7.46
N ALA A 828 -0.23 -28.12 -8.71
CA ALA A 828 -0.21 -29.16 -9.74
C ALA A 828 1.21 -29.73 -9.95
N SER A 829 2.25 -28.88 -9.90
CA SER A 829 3.65 -29.32 -10.08
C SER A 829 4.14 -30.26 -8.96
N PHE A 830 3.57 -30.17 -7.77
CA PHE A 830 3.89 -31.07 -6.67
C PHE A 830 3.13 -32.40 -6.79
N LEU A 831 1.88 -32.36 -7.25
CA LEU A 831 1.11 -33.57 -7.53
C LEU A 831 1.77 -34.43 -8.62
N VAL A 832 2.37 -33.80 -9.65
CA VAL A 832 3.16 -34.51 -10.69
C VAL A 832 4.34 -35.28 -10.10
N LYS A 833 4.97 -34.82 -9.01
CA LYS A 833 6.13 -35.49 -8.41
C LYS A 833 5.76 -36.80 -7.70
N GLY A 834 4.48 -36.99 -7.34
CA GLY A 834 3.98 -38.21 -6.72
C GLY A 834 4.52 -38.46 -5.31
N VAL A 835 4.53 -39.74 -4.89
CA VAL A 835 5.02 -40.15 -3.56
C VAL A 835 6.54 -39.95 -3.49
N THR A 836 6.98 -38.98 -2.71
CA THR A 836 8.40 -38.76 -2.38
C THR A 836 8.76 -39.39 -1.04
N THR A 837 10.02 -39.83 -0.92
CA THR A 837 10.62 -40.26 0.37
C THR A 837 10.74 -39.11 1.35
N ASP A 838 10.97 -37.91 0.83
CA ASP A 838 11.10 -36.69 1.61
C ASP A 838 9.76 -35.99 1.68
N LYS A 839 9.28 -35.80 2.91
CA LYS A 839 8.00 -35.15 3.18
C LYS A 839 8.18 -33.64 3.29
N THR A 840 7.23 -32.93 2.69
CA THR A 840 7.19 -31.47 2.61
C THR A 840 6.08 -30.92 3.51
N LEU A 841 6.38 -29.82 4.19
CA LEU A 841 5.37 -28.95 4.80
C LEU A 841 4.92 -27.92 3.77
N PHE A 842 3.66 -28.00 3.34
CA PHE A 842 3.06 -27.00 2.46
C PHE A 842 2.35 -25.93 3.26
N VAL A 843 2.59 -24.70 2.88
CA VAL A 843 2.06 -23.52 3.55
C VAL A 843 1.38 -22.65 2.50
N PHE A 844 0.05 -22.59 2.53
CA PHE A 844 -0.77 -21.84 1.56
C PHE A 844 -1.29 -20.55 2.17
N ASP A 845 -1.25 -19.48 1.39
CA ASP A 845 -1.79 -18.17 1.75
C ASP A 845 -3.06 -17.88 0.95
N GLU A 846 -4.22 -18.01 1.59
CA GLU A 846 -5.56 -17.76 1.02
C GLU A 846 -5.78 -18.44 -0.36
N PRO A 847 -5.69 -19.77 -0.45
CA PRO A 847 -5.81 -20.49 -1.71
C PRO A 847 -7.24 -20.52 -2.29
N SER A 848 -8.28 -20.15 -1.54
CA SER A 848 -9.63 -20.00 -2.09
C SER A 848 -9.89 -18.67 -2.79
N THR A 849 -8.89 -17.78 -2.84
CA THR A 849 -9.01 -16.48 -3.48
C THR A 849 -9.52 -16.61 -4.92
N GLY A 850 -10.65 -15.97 -5.19
CA GLY A 850 -11.33 -15.96 -6.49
C GLY A 850 -11.89 -17.30 -6.96
N LEU A 851 -12.15 -18.23 -6.03
CA LEU A 851 -12.75 -19.52 -6.36
C LEU A 851 -14.25 -19.53 -6.10
N HIS A 852 -14.99 -20.04 -7.09
CA HIS A 852 -16.38 -20.43 -6.91
C HIS A 852 -16.47 -21.66 -5.99
N PHE A 853 -17.63 -21.90 -5.34
CA PHE A 853 -17.87 -23.04 -4.44
C PHE A 853 -17.43 -24.39 -5.03
N HIS A 854 -17.70 -24.59 -6.33
CA HIS A 854 -17.29 -25.80 -7.04
C HIS A 854 -15.78 -25.96 -7.16
N ASP A 855 -15.05 -24.86 -7.35
CA ASP A 855 -13.60 -24.85 -7.47
C ASP A 855 -12.93 -25.00 -6.09
N ILE A 856 -13.56 -24.49 -5.02
CA ILE A 856 -13.15 -24.75 -3.63
C ILE A 856 -13.19 -26.26 -3.34
N GLN A 857 -14.22 -26.96 -3.81
CA GLN A 857 -14.32 -28.41 -3.65
C GLN A 857 -13.16 -29.15 -4.36
N LYS A 858 -12.79 -28.72 -5.58
CA LYS A 858 -11.64 -29.27 -6.32
C LYS A 858 -10.33 -29.00 -5.58
N LEU A 859 -10.13 -27.76 -5.12
CA LEU A 859 -8.97 -27.38 -4.32
C LEU A 859 -8.84 -28.24 -3.06
N LEU A 860 -9.92 -28.39 -2.29
CA LEU A 860 -9.93 -29.23 -1.08
C LEU A 860 -9.53 -30.67 -1.42
N LYS A 861 -10.03 -31.24 -2.53
CA LYS A 861 -9.65 -32.57 -2.98
C LYS A 861 -8.13 -32.66 -3.27
N SER A 862 -7.56 -31.65 -3.91
CA SER A 862 -6.11 -31.57 -4.17
C SER A 862 -5.27 -31.42 -2.88
N LEU A 863 -5.72 -30.61 -1.92
CA LEU A 863 -5.06 -30.46 -0.62
C LEU A 863 -5.09 -31.78 0.16
N GLN A 864 -6.23 -32.48 0.14
CA GLN A 864 -6.35 -33.79 0.77
C GLN A 864 -5.45 -34.83 0.11
N ALA A 865 -5.33 -34.81 -1.23
CA ALA A 865 -4.41 -35.70 -1.94
C ALA A 865 -2.95 -35.50 -1.51
N LEU A 866 -2.51 -34.26 -1.23
CA LEU A 866 -1.18 -34.02 -0.66
C LEU A 866 -1.02 -34.64 0.73
N ILE A 867 -2.02 -34.49 1.59
CA ILE A 867 -2.00 -35.06 2.94
C ILE A 867 -1.96 -36.59 2.88
N ASP A 868 -2.72 -37.20 1.98
CA ASP A 868 -2.75 -38.65 1.79
C ASP A 868 -1.41 -39.21 1.26
N LEU A 869 -0.60 -38.39 0.57
CA LEU A 869 0.80 -38.71 0.22
C LEU A 869 1.76 -38.61 1.42
N GLY A 870 1.27 -38.22 2.60
CA GLY A 870 2.03 -38.05 3.84
C GLY A 870 2.66 -36.65 4.01
N HIS A 871 2.17 -35.65 3.27
CA HIS A 871 2.58 -34.27 3.47
C HIS A 871 1.75 -33.60 4.58
N SER A 872 2.24 -32.46 5.09
CA SER A 872 1.50 -31.62 6.03
C SER A 872 1.06 -30.34 5.32
N VAL A 873 -0.16 -29.89 5.55
CA VAL A 873 -0.74 -28.73 4.86
C VAL A 873 -1.27 -27.73 5.88
N ILE A 874 -0.71 -26.52 5.85
CA ILE A 874 -1.17 -25.37 6.63
C ILE A 874 -1.73 -24.35 5.65
N VAL A 875 -2.89 -23.80 5.96
CA VAL A 875 -3.57 -22.82 5.11
C VAL A 875 -3.97 -21.61 5.95
N ILE A 876 -3.66 -20.39 5.49
CA ILE A 876 -4.34 -19.18 5.99
C ILE A 876 -5.65 -19.05 5.24
N GLU A 877 -6.78 -19.04 5.95
CA GLU A 877 -8.10 -18.92 5.33
C GLU A 877 -9.13 -18.20 6.18
N HIS A 878 -10.09 -17.62 5.45
CA HIS A 878 -11.28 -16.95 5.93
C HIS A 878 -12.56 -17.66 5.46
N GLN A 879 -12.50 -18.51 4.43
CA GLN A 879 -13.65 -19.18 3.82
C GLN A 879 -14.21 -20.30 4.72
N PRO A 880 -15.46 -20.18 5.23
CA PRO A 880 -16.08 -21.19 6.09
C PRO A 880 -16.08 -22.61 5.53
N ASP A 881 -16.23 -22.78 4.21
CA ASP A 881 -16.24 -24.12 3.58
C ASP A 881 -14.90 -24.85 3.67
N ILE A 882 -13.77 -24.13 3.72
CA ILE A 882 -12.46 -24.73 3.97
C ILE A 882 -12.27 -24.98 5.46
N MET A 883 -12.66 -24.01 6.30
CA MET A 883 -12.53 -24.11 7.75
C MET A 883 -13.28 -25.32 8.31
N LYS A 884 -14.52 -25.57 7.89
CA LYS A 884 -15.30 -26.73 8.36
C LYS A 884 -14.65 -28.07 7.96
N CYS A 885 -13.85 -28.09 6.89
CA CYS A 885 -13.13 -29.27 6.42
C CYS A 885 -11.76 -29.46 7.11
N ALA A 886 -11.28 -28.48 7.89
CA ALA A 886 -9.98 -28.53 8.54
C ALA A 886 -9.92 -29.55 9.68
N ASP A 887 -8.82 -30.28 9.83
CA ASP A 887 -8.61 -31.18 10.96
C ASP A 887 -8.36 -30.37 12.26
N HIS A 888 -7.74 -29.20 12.13
CA HIS A 888 -7.44 -28.28 13.23
C HIS A 888 -7.53 -26.82 12.77
N ILE A 889 -8.09 -25.94 13.58
CA ILE A 889 -8.14 -24.50 13.37
C ILE A 889 -7.38 -23.78 14.48
N ILE A 890 -6.55 -22.81 14.10
CA ILE A 890 -5.89 -21.86 15.00
C ILE A 890 -6.46 -20.47 14.68
N ASP A 891 -7.21 -19.90 15.61
CA ASP A 891 -7.87 -18.61 15.44
C ASP A 891 -7.07 -17.50 16.14
N ILE A 892 -6.58 -16.52 15.38
CA ILE A 892 -5.77 -15.39 15.88
C ILE A 892 -6.61 -14.12 15.94
N GLY A 893 -6.60 -13.45 17.08
CA GLY A 893 -7.41 -12.25 17.32
C GLY A 893 -7.16 -11.67 18.72
N PRO A 894 -8.20 -11.21 19.44
CA PRO A 894 -9.62 -11.14 19.02
C PRO A 894 -9.88 -10.08 17.94
N GLU A 895 -9.09 -9.02 17.89
CA GLU A 895 -9.21 -7.94 16.89
C GLU A 895 -7.96 -7.83 16.00
N ALA A 896 -7.86 -6.73 15.24
CA ALA A 896 -6.73 -6.42 14.36
C ALA A 896 -5.69 -5.50 15.04
N GLY A 897 -4.50 -5.42 14.45
CA GLY A 897 -3.48 -4.45 14.85
C GLY A 897 -3.07 -4.60 16.32
N LYS A 898 -3.06 -3.49 17.07
CA LYS A 898 -2.63 -3.46 18.48
C LYS A 898 -3.48 -4.31 19.41
N TYR A 899 -4.76 -4.49 19.08
CA TYR A 899 -5.76 -5.26 19.83
C TYR A 899 -5.85 -6.73 19.38
N GLY A 900 -5.01 -7.13 18.41
CA GLY A 900 -4.86 -8.51 17.98
C GLY A 900 -3.59 -9.18 18.50
N GLY A 901 -3.21 -10.27 17.85
CA GLY A 901 -1.96 -10.97 18.09
C GLY A 901 -1.99 -12.02 19.21
N GLU A 902 -3.18 -12.41 19.66
CA GLU A 902 -3.40 -13.49 20.63
C GLU A 902 -4.02 -14.73 19.96
N VAL A 903 -3.81 -15.91 20.55
CA VAL A 903 -4.52 -17.13 20.14
C VAL A 903 -5.85 -17.17 20.85
N VAL A 904 -6.94 -16.92 20.11
CA VAL A 904 -8.31 -16.95 20.65
C VAL A 904 -8.78 -18.39 20.83
N PHE A 905 -8.34 -19.28 19.94
CA PHE A 905 -8.70 -20.69 19.94
C PHE A 905 -7.68 -21.56 19.19
N ALA A 906 -7.50 -22.80 19.64
CA ALA A 906 -6.82 -23.86 18.90
C ALA A 906 -7.55 -25.19 19.14
N GLY A 907 -8.02 -25.86 18.09
CA GLY A 907 -8.74 -27.13 18.19
C GLY A 907 -9.53 -27.49 16.95
N THR A 908 -10.57 -28.33 17.08
CA THR A 908 -11.41 -28.71 15.93
C THR A 908 -12.46 -27.63 15.61
N PRO A 909 -12.99 -27.60 14.36
CA PRO A 909 -14.07 -26.67 13.98
C PRO A 909 -15.31 -26.74 14.89
N GLU A 910 -15.71 -27.93 15.36
CA GLU A 910 -16.88 -28.10 16.24
C GLU A 910 -16.67 -27.49 17.63
N ALA A 911 -15.41 -27.47 18.09
CA ALA A 911 -15.05 -26.85 19.35
C ALA A 911 -14.93 -25.32 19.19
N LEU A 912 -14.45 -24.84 18.03
CA LEU A 912 -14.43 -23.42 17.69
C LEU A 912 -15.84 -22.82 17.64
N ALA A 913 -16.80 -23.52 17.04
CA ALA A 913 -18.20 -23.09 16.94
C ALA A 913 -18.86 -22.79 18.30
N LYS A 914 -18.33 -23.35 19.40
CA LYS A 914 -18.82 -23.11 20.77
C LYS A 914 -18.10 -21.97 21.50
N ASN A 915 -17.05 -21.40 20.90
CA ASN A 915 -16.24 -20.37 21.52
C ASN A 915 -16.88 -18.98 21.35
N GLN A 916 -17.27 -18.36 22.46
CA GLN A 916 -17.93 -17.05 22.46
C GLN A 916 -16.98 -15.87 22.18
N LYS A 917 -15.67 -16.07 22.33
CA LYS A 917 -14.67 -15.00 22.11
C LYS A 917 -14.25 -14.86 20.65
N SER A 918 -14.46 -15.88 19.84
CA SER A 918 -14.04 -15.90 18.44
C SER A 918 -15.11 -15.32 17.54
N HIS A 919 -14.73 -14.34 16.70
CA HIS A 919 -15.61 -13.85 15.62
C HIS A 919 -15.87 -14.91 14.56
N THR A 920 -14.93 -15.83 14.37
CA THR A 920 -14.99 -16.94 13.41
C THR A 920 -16.03 -17.98 13.81
N ALA A 921 -16.32 -18.14 15.12
CA ALA A 921 -17.22 -19.15 15.65
C ALA A 921 -18.64 -19.08 15.08
N LYS A 922 -19.21 -17.86 14.93
CA LYS A 922 -20.56 -17.65 14.39
C LYS A 922 -20.70 -18.22 12.97
N TYR A 923 -19.76 -17.86 12.09
CA TYR A 923 -19.80 -18.25 10.67
C TYR A 923 -19.53 -19.75 10.46
N ILE A 924 -18.68 -20.35 11.29
CA ILE A 924 -18.46 -21.81 11.25
C ILE A 924 -19.70 -22.54 11.77
N ALA A 925 -20.36 -22.05 12.81
CA ALA A 925 -21.56 -22.68 13.37
C ALA A 925 -22.73 -22.73 12.37
N GLU A 926 -22.81 -21.78 11.43
CA GLU A 926 -23.83 -21.76 10.36
C GLU A 926 -23.57 -22.81 9.26
N LYS A 927 -22.35 -23.33 9.16
CA LYS A 927 -21.91 -24.24 8.07
C LYS A 927 -21.63 -25.68 8.53
N LEU A 928 -21.63 -25.94 9.84
CA LEU A 928 -21.57 -27.26 10.48
C LEU A 928 -22.97 -27.81 10.73
#